data_AF-A0A970MCN6-F1
#
_entry.id   AF-A0A970MCN6-F1
#
_cell.length_a   1.000
_cell.length_b   1.000
_cell.length_c   1.000
_cell.angle_alpha   90.00
_cell.angle_beta   90.00
_cell.angle_gamma   90.00
#
_symmetry.space_group_name_H-M   'P 1'
#
loop_
_entity.id
_entity.type
_entity.pdbx_description
1 polymer ?
#
loop_
_entity_poly.entity_id
_entity_poly.type
_entity_poly.pdbx_seq_one_letter_code
_entity_poly.pdbx_strand_id
1 'polypeptide(L)'
;MKNKRTTHKCKNIVSLFLWNTTGNAMPLVMLLVMVLLLVGGSVAYSTMQMFTITRDGYHDQLAYIAAENTVENSIADLLDTITQTDYAASRGVIYSGNDNQYLNELIAQINADTLIRKDYNVKVHDEMNEAQVSVRFDRFDSTTFTNTGSKLIFPLQITAQSEMVDDAFKSYGRKVVAVRDFEVSIYSKFTLRGAAYTLGDLIVTEGKDINIDGNHSTIQGDIYAFGTGLDKTNRMQQYYLGGVCAMENSILHVKNGSIFTRNLVRSGTFDDSDGLSAKANIIVDNDVVAQGIQVFGSNDNIVVCRDAYTFDDVEMNGANSIIAINRNYFGLCEGRENEHDASSSVINVAPMYGTSPEYRRSRSVINGDVFINGVTFRVEEDGGETTAGHKLESVAMNWMPNASGEYKPFHLAKNIPFNSTQNAYNQRIEDNLSDLDGFSVLWKVNWAYDNAGPDVKGNWELWKNWISDIKSAVNPANGISNNNNAAIGVPSSIALRGYCNLGIAANNRFYQFNETNFDTSHISTVYLDVVHKIEYLSNPDETAKMLQMDPSDWWSYTSLDIGIPKKLDDLMNLLMSHVQVFASKQASGGEYNYQLKRAPNGVTEFGRLKQRLSDPTEFPNDPFHRCVLSIPDDGMEVDKQTFINQVLENAYISSGQNYQDYHFLVVNQDPENTLIVSDEFSGLIFTVGKVIIEENGVVNGSIIAAGRGYHEGSVKGSAADSDDHLPRVDPTEGPYADEFGRLKKYTAIEIKNGGSIYFTNARDLLEKFRDDNPGSRSLDLFDIFNVEEPSP
;
A
#
# COMPACT_ATOMS: atom_id res chain seq x y z
N MET A 1 -46.34 -95.07 61.22
CA MET A 1 -45.52 -95.88 62.15
C MET A 1 -44.35 -95.05 62.67
N LYS A 2 -43.90 -95.31 63.92
CA LYS A 2 -42.56 -95.05 64.54
C LYS A 2 -41.62 -94.00 63.89
N ASN A 3 -41.36 -92.89 64.60
CA ASN A 3 -40.12 -92.56 65.37
C ASN A 3 -38.96 -91.95 64.56
N LYS A 4 -38.62 -90.66 64.76
CA LYS A 4 -37.70 -90.07 65.78
C LYS A 4 -36.21 -90.16 65.42
N ARG A 5 -35.56 -88.98 65.30
CA ARG A 5 -34.44 -88.59 66.17
C ARG A 5 -34.16 -87.08 66.14
N THR A 6 -33.82 -86.54 67.30
CA THR A 6 -33.48 -85.13 67.60
C THR A 6 -32.04 -85.03 68.08
N THR A 7 -31.40 -83.86 67.89
CA THR A 7 -30.24 -83.47 68.74
C THR A 7 -30.08 -81.94 68.92
N HIS A 8 -29.52 -81.58 70.07
CA HIS A 8 -29.23 -80.23 70.63
C HIS A 8 -27.72 -79.91 70.53
N LYS A 9 -27.11 -78.72 70.77
CA LYS A 9 -27.44 -77.29 71.07
C LYS A 9 -26.07 -76.52 71.03
N CYS A 10 -25.86 -75.20 71.14
CA CYS A 10 -26.62 -73.92 71.10
C CYS A 10 -25.56 -72.79 70.91
N LYS A 11 -25.82 -71.70 70.16
CA LYS A 11 -25.02 -70.44 70.24
C LYS A 11 -25.67 -69.26 69.51
N ASN A 12 -26.21 -68.28 70.26
CA ASN A 12 -25.95 -66.84 70.05
C ASN A 12 -26.68 -65.99 71.12
N ILE A 13 -25.94 -65.08 71.77
CA ILE A 13 -26.53 -64.14 72.76
C ILE A 13 -27.19 -62.95 72.06
N VAL A 14 -26.72 -62.59 70.86
CA VAL A 14 -27.31 -61.53 70.02
C VAL A 14 -28.75 -61.88 69.61
N SER A 15 -29.03 -63.14 69.25
CA SER A 15 -30.42 -63.56 68.98
C SER A 15 -31.27 -63.57 70.25
N LEU A 16 -30.69 -63.88 71.43
CA LEU A 16 -31.40 -63.80 72.71
C LEU A 16 -31.81 -62.34 73.05
N PHE A 17 -30.97 -61.36 72.73
CA PHE A 17 -31.26 -59.95 73.01
C PHE A 17 -32.32 -59.37 72.06
N LEU A 18 -32.30 -59.78 70.80
CA LEU A 18 -33.25 -59.33 69.76
C LEU A 18 -34.62 -60.03 69.82
N TRP A 19 -34.70 -61.26 70.33
CA TRP A 19 -35.94 -62.04 70.40
C TRP A 19 -36.61 -62.02 71.79
N ASN A 20 -36.05 -61.32 72.77
CA ASN A 20 -36.67 -61.16 74.08
C ASN A 20 -37.71 -60.01 74.05
N THR A 21 -38.99 -60.37 74.08
CA THR A 21 -40.14 -59.46 73.94
C THR A 21 -40.50 -58.69 75.22
N THR A 22 -39.77 -58.88 76.32
CA THR A 22 -39.99 -58.16 77.59
C THR A 22 -38.79 -57.29 77.97
N GLY A 23 -38.96 -55.96 77.92
CA GLY A 23 -38.04 -54.96 78.47
C GLY A 23 -37.04 -54.32 77.49
N ASN A 24 -36.64 -55.01 76.42
CA ASN A 24 -35.58 -54.55 75.52
C ASN A 24 -35.99 -53.48 74.48
N ALA A 25 -37.27 -53.11 74.40
CA ALA A 25 -37.76 -52.18 73.38
C ALA A 25 -37.11 -50.78 73.48
N MET A 26 -37.00 -50.21 74.68
CA MET A 26 -36.50 -48.84 74.82
C MET A 26 -35.00 -48.71 74.48
N PRO A 27 -34.09 -49.59 74.96
CA PRO A 27 -32.69 -49.57 74.54
C PRO A 27 -32.48 -49.82 73.04
N LEU A 28 -33.29 -50.71 72.43
CA LEU A 28 -33.22 -50.98 70.98
C LEU A 28 -33.67 -49.75 70.17
N VAL A 29 -34.75 -49.08 70.59
CA VAL A 29 -35.21 -47.82 70.00
C VAL A 29 -34.19 -46.71 70.18
N MET A 30 -33.58 -46.57 71.37
CA MET A 30 -32.51 -45.59 71.59
C MET A 30 -31.27 -45.85 70.72
N LEU A 31 -30.87 -47.11 70.54
CA LEU A 31 -29.79 -47.48 69.63
C LEU A 31 -30.15 -47.14 68.17
N LEU A 32 -31.36 -47.47 67.73
CA LEU A 32 -31.87 -47.12 66.40
C LEU A 32 -31.90 -45.60 66.17
N VAL A 33 -32.41 -44.83 67.14
CA VAL A 33 -32.44 -43.37 67.11
C VAL A 33 -31.03 -42.78 67.11
N MET A 34 -30.11 -43.32 67.91
CA MET A 34 -28.71 -42.87 67.92
C MET A 34 -28.00 -43.16 66.59
N VAL A 35 -28.20 -44.33 66.00
CA VAL A 35 -27.68 -44.66 64.66
C VAL A 35 -28.32 -43.78 63.59
N LEU A 36 -29.63 -43.53 63.64
CA LEU A 36 -30.34 -42.62 62.74
C LEU A 36 -29.86 -41.17 62.87
N LEU A 37 -29.55 -40.69 64.09
CA LEU A 37 -28.99 -39.36 64.32
C LEU A 37 -27.54 -39.24 63.83
N LEU A 38 -26.71 -40.26 64.04
CA LEU A 38 -25.33 -40.28 63.55
C LEU A 38 -25.27 -40.36 62.02
N VAL A 39 -26.03 -41.27 61.41
CA VAL A 39 -26.10 -41.42 59.94
C VAL A 39 -26.82 -40.23 59.31
N GLY A 40 -27.95 -39.80 59.86
CA GLY A 40 -28.68 -38.64 59.36
C GLY A 40 -27.89 -37.33 59.48
N GLY A 41 -27.17 -37.14 60.59
CA GLY A 41 -26.30 -35.98 60.80
C GLY A 41 -25.09 -35.97 59.87
N SER A 42 -24.45 -37.12 59.65
CA SER A 42 -23.32 -37.22 58.70
C SER A 42 -23.76 -37.09 57.24
N VAL A 43 -24.90 -37.68 56.85
CA VAL A 43 -25.48 -37.44 55.52
C VAL A 43 -25.84 -35.96 55.32
N ALA A 44 -26.55 -35.34 56.27
CA ALA A 44 -26.90 -33.92 56.17
C ALA A 44 -25.67 -33.01 56.08
N TYR A 45 -24.62 -33.30 56.86
CA TYR A 45 -23.35 -32.58 56.80
C TYR A 45 -22.66 -32.74 55.44
N SER A 46 -22.54 -33.97 54.92
CA SER A 46 -21.95 -34.23 53.60
C SER A 46 -22.77 -33.61 52.46
N THR A 47 -24.11 -33.63 52.54
CA THR A 47 -24.99 -32.94 51.57
C THR A 47 -24.78 -31.42 51.62
N MET A 48 -24.65 -30.83 52.82
CA MET A 48 -24.43 -29.40 52.96
C MET A 48 -23.03 -28.98 52.44
N GLN A 49 -21.98 -29.78 52.70
CA GLN A 49 -20.66 -29.57 52.10
C GLN A 49 -20.68 -29.68 50.57
N MET A 50 -21.30 -30.73 50.01
CA MET A 50 -21.46 -30.89 48.56
C MET A 50 -22.22 -29.72 47.93
N PHE A 51 -23.28 -29.23 48.57
CA PHE A 51 -24.04 -28.07 48.11
C PHE A 51 -23.18 -26.80 48.10
N THR A 52 -22.44 -26.53 49.19
CA THR A 52 -21.51 -25.39 49.26
C THR A 52 -20.45 -25.47 48.16
N ILE A 53 -19.75 -26.60 48.01
CA ILE A 53 -18.72 -26.81 46.98
C ILE A 53 -19.29 -26.61 45.56
N THR A 54 -20.50 -27.13 45.30
CA THR A 54 -21.15 -26.98 43.99
C THR A 54 -21.52 -25.52 43.70
N ARG A 55 -22.00 -24.79 44.72
CA ARG A 55 -22.40 -23.38 44.57
C ARG A 55 -21.18 -22.44 44.50
N ASP A 56 -20.11 -22.70 45.24
CA ASP A 56 -18.81 -22.02 45.09
C ASP A 56 -18.25 -22.23 43.68
N GLY A 57 -18.24 -23.48 43.19
CA GLY A 57 -17.77 -23.81 41.84
C GLY A 57 -18.60 -23.16 40.72
N TYR A 58 -19.92 -23.03 40.91
CA TYR A 58 -20.80 -22.29 39.99
C TYR A 58 -20.52 -20.78 40.03
N HIS A 59 -20.30 -20.22 41.22
CA HIS A 59 -19.97 -18.80 41.40
C HIS A 59 -18.59 -18.46 40.81
N ASP A 60 -17.63 -19.38 40.88
CA ASP A 60 -16.35 -19.29 40.17
C ASP A 60 -16.53 -19.30 38.65
N GLN A 61 -17.37 -20.19 38.11
CA GLN A 61 -17.68 -20.22 36.67
C GLN A 61 -18.33 -18.92 36.19
N LEU A 62 -19.24 -18.34 36.97
CA LEU A 62 -19.84 -17.04 36.65
C LEU A 62 -18.81 -15.90 36.64
N ALA A 63 -17.87 -15.87 37.59
CA ALA A 63 -16.77 -14.91 37.59
C ALA A 63 -15.81 -15.11 36.39
N TYR A 64 -15.58 -16.36 35.95
CA TYR A 64 -14.86 -16.64 34.71
C TYR A 64 -15.60 -16.11 33.47
N ILE A 65 -16.90 -16.38 33.32
CA ILE A 65 -17.72 -15.90 32.20
C ILE A 65 -17.75 -14.35 32.16
N ALA A 66 -17.79 -13.69 33.33
CA ALA A 66 -17.70 -12.23 33.41
C ALA A 66 -16.35 -11.70 32.88
N ALA A 67 -15.25 -12.38 33.20
CA ALA A 67 -13.94 -12.04 32.67
C ALA A 67 -13.82 -12.33 31.16
N GLU A 68 -14.36 -13.44 30.66
CA GLU A 68 -14.39 -13.78 29.22
C GLU A 68 -15.15 -12.71 28.42
N ASN A 69 -16.38 -12.37 28.83
CA ASN A 69 -17.16 -11.32 28.18
C ASN A 69 -16.46 -9.95 28.23
N THR A 70 -15.77 -9.64 29.32
CA THR A 70 -14.99 -8.40 29.43
C THR A 70 -13.82 -8.38 28.46
N VAL A 71 -13.11 -9.50 28.27
CA VAL A 71 -12.03 -9.61 27.27
C VAL A 71 -12.56 -9.37 25.86
N GLU A 72 -13.71 -9.94 25.49
CA GLU A 72 -14.34 -9.71 24.18
C GLU A 72 -14.66 -8.22 23.97
N ASN A 73 -15.27 -7.56 24.97
CA ASN A 73 -15.57 -6.12 24.90
C ASN A 73 -14.28 -5.28 24.80
N SER A 74 -13.25 -5.56 25.61
CA SER A 74 -11.98 -4.83 25.54
C SER A 74 -11.22 -5.07 24.23
N ILE A 75 -11.37 -6.23 23.59
CA ILE A 75 -10.83 -6.46 22.24
C ILE A 75 -11.52 -5.53 21.23
N ALA A 76 -12.84 -5.39 21.29
CA ALA A 76 -13.58 -4.47 20.43
C ALA A 76 -13.19 -3.00 20.71
N ASP A 77 -13.21 -2.57 21.97
CA ASP A 77 -12.82 -1.21 22.39
C ASP A 77 -11.40 -0.85 21.91
N LEU A 78 -10.45 -1.80 21.98
CA LEU A 78 -9.09 -1.62 21.47
C LEU A 78 -9.04 -1.54 19.94
N LEU A 79 -9.76 -2.41 19.22
CA LEU A 79 -9.77 -2.40 17.76
C LEU A 79 -10.27 -1.05 17.22
N ASP A 80 -11.33 -0.50 17.81
CA ASP A 80 -11.89 0.79 17.42
C ASP A 80 -10.98 1.98 17.81
N THR A 81 -10.07 1.80 18.78
CA THR A 81 -9.26 2.88 19.37
C THR A 81 -7.80 2.88 18.92
N ILE A 82 -7.06 1.78 19.14
CA ILE A 82 -5.58 1.78 19.00
C ILE A 82 -5.10 1.57 17.55
N THR A 83 -5.98 1.10 16.68
CA THR A 83 -5.69 0.89 15.25
C THR A 83 -5.81 2.18 14.43
N GLN A 84 -6.40 3.24 15.01
CA GLN A 84 -6.51 4.55 14.37
C GLN A 84 -5.11 5.11 14.03
N THR A 85 -4.98 5.63 12.81
CA THR A 85 -3.69 6.02 12.20
C THR A 85 -2.85 6.99 13.04
N ASP A 86 -3.52 7.82 13.86
CA ASP A 86 -2.92 8.85 14.71
C ASP A 86 -3.01 8.54 16.22
N TYR A 87 -3.47 7.34 16.64
CA TYR A 87 -3.63 7.00 18.06
C TYR A 87 -2.30 7.15 18.83
N ALA A 88 -1.25 6.44 18.43
CA ALA A 88 0.04 6.48 19.11
C ALA A 88 0.64 7.90 19.10
N ALA A 89 0.59 8.54 17.93
CA ALA A 89 1.09 9.89 17.68
C ALA A 89 0.44 10.92 18.61
N SER A 90 -0.90 10.92 18.72
CA SER A 90 -1.67 11.86 19.54
C SER A 90 -1.47 11.69 21.05
N ARG A 91 -0.94 10.54 21.51
CA ARG A 91 -0.47 10.33 22.90
C ARG A 91 1.03 10.64 23.08
N GLY A 92 1.69 11.19 22.06
CA GLY A 92 3.11 11.54 22.08
C GLY A 92 4.06 10.36 21.93
N VAL A 93 3.59 9.18 21.50
CA VAL A 93 4.43 8.02 21.20
C VAL A 93 4.96 8.18 19.77
N ILE A 94 6.24 8.47 19.64
CA ILE A 94 6.91 8.73 18.36
C ILE A 94 7.94 7.62 18.12
N TYR A 95 7.93 7.02 16.94
CA TYR A 95 8.88 5.97 16.61
C TYR A 95 10.27 6.55 16.35
N SER A 96 11.28 5.99 17.02
CA SER A 96 12.66 6.49 17.03
C SER A 96 13.69 5.48 16.49
N GLY A 97 13.29 4.58 15.61
CA GLY A 97 14.16 3.48 15.14
C GLY A 97 14.21 2.25 16.05
N ASN A 98 13.39 2.18 17.10
CA ASN A 98 13.42 1.09 18.09
C ASN A 98 12.02 0.55 18.38
N ASP A 99 11.68 -0.56 17.71
CA ASP A 99 10.43 -1.31 17.86
C ASP A 99 10.06 -1.60 19.32
N ASN A 100 11.03 -2.04 20.12
CA ASN A 100 10.77 -2.44 21.50
C ASN A 100 10.52 -1.24 22.42
N GLN A 101 11.22 -0.13 22.21
CA GLN A 101 10.94 1.10 22.95
C GLN A 101 9.54 1.63 22.59
N TYR A 102 9.24 1.75 21.29
CA TYR A 102 7.96 2.24 20.78
C TYR A 102 6.77 1.42 21.33
N LEU A 103 6.85 0.09 21.27
CA LEU A 103 5.81 -0.77 21.83
C LEU A 103 5.66 -0.62 23.34
N ASN A 104 6.76 -0.50 24.10
CA ASN A 104 6.68 -0.34 25.55
C ASN A 104 6.02 1.01 25.94
N GLU A 105 6.35 2.09 25.22
CA GLU A 105 5.71 3.40 25.38
C GLU A 105 4.23 3.36 24.98
N LEU A 106 3.89 2.68 23.89
CA LEU A 106 2.50 2.46 23.46
C LEU A 106 1.68 1.70 24.50
N ILE A 107 2.19 0.59 25.05
CA ILE A 107 1.48 -0.16 26.11
C ILE A 107 1.32 0.69 27.38
N ALA A 108 2.31 1.52 27.72
CA ALA A 108 2.19 2.46 28.84
C ALA A 108 1.06 3.46 28.60
N GLN A 109 0.94 4.01 27.38
CA GLN A 109 -0.16 4.93 27.03
C GLN A 109 -1.52 4.23 26.98
N ILE A 110 -1.63 3.01 26.43
CA ILE A 110 -2.88 2.22 26.45
C ILE A 110 -3.38 1.99 27.89
N ASN A 111 -2.48 1.67 28.84
CA ASN A 111 -2.86 1.54 30.24
C ASN A 111 -3.15 2.89 30.93
N ALA A 112 -2.62 4.00 30.43
CA ALA A 112 -2.88 5.34 30.96
C ALA A 112 -4.15 6.01 30.38
N ASP A 113 -4.53 5.68 29.14
CA ASP A 113 -5.60 6.36 28.39
C ASP A 113 -6.97 6.21 29.07
N THR A 114 -7.70 7.31 29.25
CA THR A 114 -9.03 7.32 29.87
C THR A 114 -10.17 6.96 28.91
N LEU A 115 -9.92 6.96 27.60
CA LEU A 115 -10.90 6.52 26.58
C LEU A 115 -10.97 4.99 26.51
N ILE A 116 -9.87 4.29 26.82
CA ILE A 116 -9.84 2.83 26.88
C ILE A 116 -10.41 2.38 28.21
N ARG A 117 -11.58 1.74 28.16
CA ARG A 117 -12.26 1.22 29.34
C ARG A 117 -11.48 0.06 29.94
N LYS A 118 -11.20 0.15 31.23
CA LYS A 118 -10.48 -0.88 32.01
C LYS A 118 -11.30 -1.48 33.14
N ASP A 119 -12.38 -0.82 33.56
CA ASP A 119 -13.24 -1.27 34.65
C ASP A 119 -14.67 -1.52 34.15
N TYR A 120 -15.17 -2.73 34.40
CA TYR A 120 -16.47 -3.21 33.96
C TYR A 120 -17.24 -3.80 35.14
N ASN A 121 -18.55 -3.55 35.19
CA ASN A 121 -19.47 -4.31 36.02
C ASN A 121 -20.29 -5.19 35.07
N VAL A 122 -20.26 -6.51 35.27
CA VAL A 122 -20.88 -7.46 34.35
C VAL A 122 -21.93 -8.28 35.10
N LYS A 123 -23.18 -8.21 34.63
CA LYS A 123 -24.27 -9.02 35.16
C LYS A 123 -24.37 -10.34 34.39
N VAL A 124 -23.89 -11.43 34.99
CA VAL A 124 -23.87 -12.77 34.38
C VAL A 124 -25.02 -13.68 34.82
N HIS A 125 -25.80 -13.30 35.83
CA HIS A 125 -26.98 -14.02 36.30
C HIS A 125 -28.01 -13.06 36.87
N ASP A 126 -29.30 -13.30 36.63
CA ASP A 126 -30.33 -12.31 36.94
C ASP A 126 -30.56 -12.07 38.44
N GLU A 127 -30.36 -13.11 39.24
CA GLU A 127 -30.60 -13.13 40.69
C GLU A 127 -29.34 -12.89 41.53
N MET A 128 -28.17 -12.67 40.92
CA MET A 128 -26.90 -12.44 41.63
C MET A 128 -26.36 -11.02 41.41
N ASN A 129 -25.43 -10.60 42.27
CA ASN A 129 -24.70 -9.35 42.12
C ASN A 129 -23.84 -9.32 40.85
N GLU A 130 -23.53 -8.12 40.38
CA GLU A 130 -22.61 -7.90 39.26
C GLU A 130 -21.17 -8.28 39.66
N ALA A 131 -20.44 -8.90 38.73
CA ALA A 131 -19.01 -9.11 38.88
C ALA A 131 -18.25 -7.83 38.50
N GLN A 132 -17.32 -7.41 39.35
CA GLN A 132 -16.38 -6.33 39.05
C GLN A 132 -15.19 -6.91 38.29
N VAL A 133 -14.89 -6.37 37.11
CA VAL A 133 -13.81 -6.86 36.25
C VAL A 133 -12.87 -5.72 35.90
N SER A 134 -11.61 -5.86 36.28
CA SER A 134 -10.52 -4.95 35.93
C SER A 134 -9.65 -5.55 34.82
N VAL A 135 -9.34 -4.77 33.80
CA VAL A 135 -8.55 -5.18 32.63
C VAL A 135 -7.19 -4.51 32.65
N ARG A 136 -6.16 -5.28 32.30
CA ARG A 136 -4.79 -4.80 32.11
C ARG A 136 -4.25 -5.29 30.76
N PHE A 137 -3.46 -4.44 30.13
CA PHE A 137 -2.81 -4.71 28.85
C PHE A 137 -1.31 -4.84 29.05
N ASP A 138 -0.73 -5.92 28.54
CA ASP A 138 0.72 -6.19 28.60
C ASP A 138 1.19 -6.68 27.21
N ARG A 139 2.48 -6.60 26.92
CA ARG A 139 3.05 -7.34 25.78
C ARG A 139 3.00 -8.84 26.10
N PHE A 140 2.58 -9.66 25.13
CA PHE A 140 2.66 -11.12 25.28
C PHE A 140 4.12 -11.59 25.36
N ASP A 141 4.97 -11.06 24.49
CA ASP A 141 6.42 -11.19 24.57
C ASP A 141 7.14 -9.92 24.03
N SER A 142 8.47 -9.89 24.18
CA SER A 142 9.33 -8.76 23.79
C SER A 142 10.07 -8.96 22.45
N THR A 143 9.69 -9.94 21.64
CA THR A 143 10.47 -10.39 20.47
C THR A 143 9.66 -10.66 19.21
N THR A 144 8.38 -11.00 19.36
CA THR A 144 7.45 -11.31 18.28
C THR A 144 6.76 -10.01 17.88
N PHE A 145 7.10 -9.51 16.71
CA PHE A 145 6.40 -8.43 16.03
C PHE A 145 6.84 -8.37 14.57
N THR A 146 6.08 -7.66 13.74
CA THR A 146 6.43 -7.37 12.34
C THR A 146 6.34 -5.86 12.11
N ASN A 147 7.46 -5.24 11.72
CA ASN A 147 7.52 -3.83 11.34
C ASN A 147 7.48 -3.72 9.81
N THR A 148 6.52 -2.95 9.28
CA THR A 148 6.30 -2.71 7.84
C THR A 148 6.72 -1.30 7.40
N GLY A 149 7.50 -0.59 8.20
CA GLY A 149 7.90 0.81 8.02
C GLY A 149 6.84 1.79 8.54
N SER A 150 5.59 1.69 8.08
CA SER A 150 4.48 2.53 8.54
C SER A 150 3.59 1.89 9.60
N LYS A 151 3.72 0.59 9.87
CA LYS A 151 2.91 -0.10 10.87
C LYS A 151 3.74 -1.13 11.63
N LEU A 152 3.25 -1.45 12.83
CA LEU A 152 3.83 -2.47 13.70
C LEU A 152 2.71 -3.44 14.09
N ILE A 153 2.87 -4.70 13.72
CA ILE A 153 1.96 -5.80 14.09
C ILE A 153 2.57 -6.53 15.28
N PHE A 154 1.85 -6.66 16.39
CA PHE A 154 2.37 -7.29 17.61
C PHE A 154 1.28 -7.97 18.46
N PRO A 155 1.60 -9.05 19.19
CA PRO A 155 0.68 -9.73 20.09
C PRO A 155 0.51 -8.96 21.41
N LEU A 156 -0.69 -8.42 21.63
CA LEU A 156 -1.11 -7.83 22.89
C LEU A 156 -1.73 -8.88 23.80
N GLN A 157 -1.26 -8.97 25.04
CA GLN A 157 -1.88 -9.76 26.09
C GLN A 157 -2.92 -8.91 26.83
N ILE A 158 -4.17 -9.38 26.85
CA ILE A 158 -5.30 -8.77 27.54
C ILE A 158 -5.64 -9.65 28.74
N THR A 159 -5.48 -9.12 29.95
CA THR A 159 -5.76 -9.83 31.20
C THR A 159 -6.95 -9.20 31.90
N ALA A 160 -8.09 -9.91 31.94
CA ALA A 160 -9.23 -9.53 32.75
C ALA A 160 -9.18 -10.28 34.09
N GLN A 161 -9.28 -9.55 35.20
CA GLN A 161 -9.41 -10.08 36.55
C GLN A 161 -10.81 -9.76 37.08
N SER A 162 -11.60 -10.80 37.37
CA SER A 162 -12.95 -10.72 37.91
C SER A 162 -13.00 -11.01 39.41
N GLU A 163 -13.82 -10.22 40.11
CA GLU A 163 -14.19 -10.38 41.52
C GLU A 163 -15.72 -10.29 41.66
N MET A 164 -16.31 -11.30 42.30
CA MET A 164 -17.76 -11.44 42.46
C MET A 164 -18.07 -11.83 43.91
N VAL A 165 -19.03 -11.14 44.52
CA VAL A 165 -19.41 -11.34 45.94
C VAL A 165 -20.93 -11.34 46.06
N ASP A 166 -21.51 -12.44 46.53
CA ASP A 166 -22.95 -12.61 46.77
C ASP A 166 -23.18 -13.26 48.15
N ASP A 167 -23.59 -12.45 49.14
CA ASP A 167 -23.77 -12.81 50.55
C ASP A 167 -22.64 -13.67 51.16
N ALA A 168 -22.81 -15.01 51.09
CA ALA A 168 -21.91 -16.00 51.64
C ALA A 168 -20.87 -16.55 50.64
N PHE A 169 -21.07 -16.29 49.34
CA PHE A 169 -20.28 -16.84 48.23
C PHE A 169 -19.37 -15.76 47.65
N LYS A 170 -18.11 -16.12 47.40
CA LYS A 170 -17.04 -15.16 47.08
C LYS A 170 -16.06 -15.77 46.09
N SER A 171 -15.94 -15.15 44.92
CA SER A 171 -14.89 -15.46 43.95
C SER A 171 -14.00 -14.24 43.77
N TYR A 172 -12.69 -14.40 43.97
CA TYR A 172 -11.72 -13.31 43.88
C TYR A 172 -10.59 -13.69 42.93
N GLY A 173 -10.10 -12.71 42.18
CA GLY A 173 -8.91 -12.87 41.34
C GLY A 173 -9.05 -13.91 40.22
N ARG A 174 -10.26 -14.13 39.69
CA ARG A 174 -10.46 -15.04 38.54
C ARG A 174 -9.93 -14.37 37.28
N LYS A 175 -8.93 -14.98 36.66
CA LYS A 175 -8.20 -14.40 35.54
C LYS A 175 -8.50 -15.12 34.24
N VAL A 176 -8.85 -14.35 33.22
CA VAL A 176 -8.88 -14.77 31.83
C VAL A 176 -7.80 -13.97 31.11
N VAL A 177 -7.03 -14.65 30.27
CA VAL A 177 -5.98 -14.06 29.46
C VAL A 177 -6.26 -14.42 28.02
N ALA A 178 -6.37 -13.41 27.16
CA ALA A 178 -6.34 -13.58 25.71
C ALA A 178 -5.09 -12.91 25.13
N VAL A 179 -4.68 -13.39 23.98
CA VAL A 179 -3.61 -12.81 23.17
C VAL A 179 -4.16 -12.59 21.78
N ARG A 180 -3.97 -11.40 21.23
CA ARG A 180 -4.40 -11.05 19.88
C ARG A 180 -3.37 -10.13 19.25
N ASP A 181 -3.10 -10.34 17.96
CA ASP A 181 -2.28 -9.42 17.19
C ASP A 181 -3.05 -8.12 16.91
N PHE A 182 -2.41 -7.00 17.22
CA PHE A 182 -2.88 -5.66 16.89
C PHE A 182 -1.91 -5.02 15.90
N GLU A 183 -2.49 -4.33 14.92
CA GLU A 183 -1.77 -3.55 13.92
C GLU A 183 -1.92 -2.07 14.27
N VAL A 184 -0.80 -1.40 14.53
CA VAL A 184 -0.76 0.01 14.93
C VAL A 184 0.09 0.82 13.99
N SER A 185 -0.35 2.03 13.65
CA SER A 185 0.38 2.89 12.73
C SER A 185 1.57 3.57 13.41
N ILE A 186 2.72 3.53 12.75
CA ILE A 186 3.92 4.29 13.07
C ILE A 186 3.79 5.66 12.40
N TYR A 187 3.70 6.71 13.19
CA TYR A 187 3.89 8.07 12.68
C TYR A 187 5.39 8.36 12.53
N SER A 188 5.83 8.54 11.28
CA SER A 188 7.10 9.15 10.93
C SER A 188 6.89 10.63 10.56
N LYS A 189 7.78 11.50 11.04
CA LYS A 189 7.88 12.88 10.53
C LYS A 189 8.26 12.84 9.04
N PHE A 190 7.88 13.86 8.28
CA PHE A 190 8.38 14.05 6.91
C PHE A 190 9.92 14.17 6.88
N THR A 191 10.56 13.29 6.13
CA THR A 191 12.00 13.32 5.84
C THR A 191 12.23 13.73 4.38
N LEU A 192 13.01 14.78 4.14
CA LEU A 192 13.36 15.21 2.78
C LEU A 192 14.34 14.21 2.13
N ARG A 193 13.98 13.68 0.95
CA ARG A 193 14.73 12.64 0.21
C ARG A 193 14.63 12.75 -1.32
N GLY A 194 13.59 13.39 -1.84
CA GLY A 194 13.30 13.53 -3.27
C GLY A 194 13.52 14.94 -3.83
N ALA A 195 13.61 15.01 -5.15
CA ALA A 195 13.63 16.23 -5.93
C ALA A 195 12.24 16.89 -6.01
N ALA A 196 11.19 16.09 -5.99
CA ALA A 196 9.80 16.55 -6.10
C ALA A 196 8.86 15.76 -5.17
N TYR A 197 7.99 16.47 -4.47
CA TYR A 197 6.88 15.95 -3.68
C TYR A 197 5.59 16.65 -4.07
N THR A 198 4.54 15.89 -4.38
CA THR A 198 3.24 16.47 -4.76
C THR A 198 2.02 15.82 -4.10
N LEU A 199 1.02 16.63 -3.76
CA LEU A 199 -0.34 16.16 -3.43
C LEU A 199 -1.21 16.09 -4.71
N GLY A 200 -1.22 17.14 -5.53
CA GLY A 200 -1.71 17.10 -6.91
C GLY A 200 -0.75 16.39 -7.87
N ASP A 201 -1.04 16.40 -9.16
CA ASP A 201 -0.21 15.72 -10.17
C ASP A 201 1.12 16.45 -10.43
N LEU A 202 2.12 15.68 -10.91
CA LEU A 202 3.30 16.20 -11.59
C LEU A 202 3.15 15.90 -13.08
N ILE A 203 3.22 16.93 -13.93
CA ILE A 203 3.10 16.78 -15.39
C ILE A 203 4.28 17.38 -16.14
N VAL A 204 4.59 16.78 -17.29
CA VAL A 204 5.47 17.37 -18.31
C VAL A 204 4.67 17.60 -19.59
N THR A 205 4.79 18.80 -20.15
CA THR A 205 4.03 19.31 -21.31
C THR A 205 4.96 19.90 -22.37
N GLU A 206 4.40 20.42 -23.46
CA GLU A 206 5.18 21.02 -24.56
C GLU A 206 6.16 22.12 -24.12
N GLY A 207 7.18 22.34 -24.94
CA GLY A 207 8.27 23.30 -24.72
C GLY A 207 9.26 23.18 -25.86
N LYS A 208 10.54 22.93 -25.55
CA LYS A 208 11.57 22.64 -26.55
C LYS A 208 11.22 21.41 -27.41
N ASP A 209 11.53 21.49 -28.71
CA ASP A 209 11.30 20.39 -29.67
C ASP A 209 12.12 19.14 -29.32
N ILE A 210 11.41 18.05 -28.99
CA ILE A 210 11.94 16.72 -28.65
C ILE A 210 12.73 16.02 -29.76
N ASN A 211 12.64 16.50 -31.01
CA ASN A 211 13.38 15.95 -32.14
C ASN A 211 14.84 16.48 -32.20
N ILE A 212 15.18 17.48 -31.39
CA ILE A 212 16.55 17.96 -31.20
C ILE A 212 17.17 17.22 -30.01
N ASP A 213 18.33 16.59 -30.20
CA ASP A 213 18.99 15.87 -29.11
C ASP A 213 19.42 16.83 -27.99
N GLY A 214 19.21 16.41 -26.74
CA GLY A 214 19.35 17.25 -25.54
C GLY A 214 18.06 17.96 -25.10
N ASN A 215 17.02 18.07 -25.94
CA ASN A 215 15.76 18.72 -25.55
C ASN A 215 14.80 17.77 -24.82
N HIS A 216 15.03 17.61 -23.52
CA HIS A 216 14.18 16.86 -22.59
C HIS A 216 14.15 17.56 -21.23
N SER A 217 13.10 17.29 -20.45
CA SER A 217 13.05 17.69 -19.05
C SER A 217 13.81 16.69 -18.19
N THR A 218 14.63 17.16 -17.27
CA THR A 218 15.37 16.28 -16.33
C THR A 218 14.93 16.53 -14.90
N ILE A 219 14.51 15.48 -14.20
CA ILE A 219 14.43 15.49 -12.73
C ILE A 219 15.52 14.55 -12.22
N GLN A 220 16.58 15.09 -11.63
CA GLN A 220 17.61 14.28 -10.99
C GLN A 220 17.23 14.05 -9.52
N GLY A 221 17.11 12.79 -9.11
CA GLY A 221 16.64 12.39 -7.78
C GLY A 221 15.22 11.84 -7.77
N ASP A 222 14.74 11.39 -6.61
CA ASP A 222 13.46 10.67 -6.47
C ASP A 222 12.24 11.60 -6.56
N ILE A 223 11.13 11.06 -7.08
CA ILE A 223 9.83 11.75 -7.22
C ILE A 223 8.79 11.05 -6.34
N TYR A 224 8.09 11.80 -5.50
CA TYR A 224 6.98 11.31 -4.67
C TYR A 224 5.69 12.05 -5.05
N ALA A 225 4.91 11.49 -5.97
CA ALA A 225 3.70 12.14 -6.47
C ALA A 225 2.45 11.40 -6.00
N PHE A 226 1.58 12.06 -5.24
CA PHE A 226 0.28 11.48 -4.90
C PHE A 226 -0.66 11.56 -6.10
N GLY A 227 -1.01 12.76 -6.56
CA GLY A 227 -1.74 12.98 -7.80
C GLY A 227 -3.26 12.76 -7.72
N THR A 228 -3.91 12.83 -8.89
CA THR A 228 -5.31 12.47 -9.13
C THR A 228 -5.49 10.95 -9.18
N GLY A 229 -6.69 10.46 -8.88
CA GLY A 229 -6.96 9.02 -8.71
C GLY A 229 -8.44 8.66 -8.74
N LEU A 230 -8.71 7.35 -8.88
CA LEU A 230 -10.04 6.74 -8.97
C LEU A 230 -10.73 6.69 -7.60
N ASP A 231 -12.05 6.88 -7.51
CA ASP A 231 -12.82 6.69 -6.26
C ASP A 231 -13.38 5.28 -6.06
N LYS A 232 -13.47 4.47 -7.10
CA LYS A 232 -13.93 3.08 -6.99
C LYS A 232 -12.89 2.12 -7.54
N THR A 233 -12.72 0.99 -6.84
CA THR A 233 -11.79 -0.10 -7.18
C THR A 233 -12.28 -0.95 -8.38
N ASN A 234 -13.41 -0.54 -8.98
CA ASN A 234 -14.05 -1.18 -10.12
C ASN A 234 -14.38 -0.19 -11.26
N ARG A 235 -13.84 1.04 -11.24
CA ARG A 235 -14.07 2.07 -12.28
C ARG A 235 -12.91 2.16 -13.27
N MET A 236 -13.15 1.67 -14.48
CA MET A 236 -12.27 1.82 -15.66
C MET A 236 -12.23 3.26 -16.23
N GLN A 237 -12.45 4.30 -15.43
CA GLN A 237 -12.51 5.70 -15.92
C GLN A 237 -11.08 6.27 -16.07
N GLN A 238 -10.55 6.19 -17.29
CA GLN A 238 -9.14 6.50 -17.55
C GLN A 238 -8.85 7.99 -17.85
N TYR A 239 -9.75 8.94 -17.53
CA TYR A 239 -9.59 10.38 -17.83
C TYR A 239 -8.65 11.15 -16.87
N TYR A 240 -8.28 10.56 -15.73
CA TYR A 240 -7.37 11.20 -14.76
C TYR A 240 -5.93 11.27 -15.28
N LEU A 241 -5.23 12.38 -15.03
CA LEU A 241 -3.81 12.52 -15.39
C LEU A 241 -2.92 11.56 -14.60
N GLY A 242 -3.16 11.47 -13.30
CA GLY A 242 -2.64 10.44 -12.39
C GLY A 242 -1.14 10.53 -12.11
N GLY A 243 -0.79 10.96 -10.89
CA GLY A 243 0.54 10.80 -10.30
C GLY A 243 1.63 11.57 -11.06
N VAL A 244 2.34 10.87 -11.95
CA VAL A 244 3.36 11.44 -12.85
C VAL A 244 2.94 11.20 -14.31
N CYS A 245 2.71 12.28 -15.06
CA CYS A 245 2.26 12.21 -16.44
C CYS A 245 3.16 12.97 -17.42
N ALA A 246 3.38 12.42 -18.62
CA ALA A 246 3.94 13.15 -19.77
C ALA A 246 2.90 13.26 -20.89
N MET A 247 2.82 14.42 -21.54
CA MET A 247 1.90 14.72 -22.65
C MET A 247 2.50 15.74 -23.62
N GLU A 248 1.87 15.99 -24.77
CA GLU A 248 2.16 17.14 -25.66
C GLU A 248 3.65 17.31 -26.05
N ASN A 249 4.20 16.39 -26.85
CA ASN A 249 5.60 16.52 -27.35
C ASN A 249 6.64 16.75 -26.23
N SER A 250 6.67 15.87 -25.23
CA SER A 250 7.57 15.98 -24.09
C SER A 250 8.39 14.70 -23.84
N ILE A 251 9.54 14.88 -23.19
CA ILE A 251 10.35 13.80 -22.66
C ILE A 251 10.68 14.14 -21.20
N LEU A 252 10.31 13.27 -20.27
CA LEU A 252 10.76 13.30 -18.88
C LEU A 252 11.88 12.26 -18.70
N HIS A 253 13.05 12.71 -18.26
CA HIS A 253 14.11 11.84 -17.74
C HIS A 253 14.19 11.97 -16.21
N VAL A 254 13.94 10.88 -15.50
CA VAL A 254 14.15 10.77 -14.05
C VAL A 254 15.55 10.18 -13.82
N LYS A 255 16.52 11.08 -13.69
CA LYS A 255 17.95 10.79 -13.68
C LYS A 255 18.43 10.38 -12.30
N ASN A 256 19.15 9.25 -12.20
CA ASN A 256 19.60 8.67 -10.93
C ASN A 256 18.49 8.54 -9.86
N GLY A 257 17.22 8.49 -10.27
CA GLY A 257 16.06 8.58 -9.39
C GLY A 257 15.00 7.53 -9.71
N SER A 258 14.08 7.34 -8.76
CA SER A 258 12.91 6.47 -8.86
C SER A 258 11.62 7.29 -8.80
N ILE A 259 10.53 6.77 -9.37
CA ILE A 259 9.19 7.33 -9.20
C ILE A 259 8.43 6.54 -8.13
N PHE A 260 7.83 7.26 -7.20
CA PHE A 260 6.99 6.74 -6.12
C PHE A 260 5.61 7.40 -6.18
N THR A 261 4.57 6.62 -6.43
CA THR A 261 3.19 7.12 -6.47
C THR A 261 2.19 6.05 -6.03
N ARG A 262 1.07 6.50 -5.43
CA ARG A 262 -0.10 5.64 -5.17
C ARG A 262 -1.23 5.82 -6.21
N ASN A 263 -0.93 6.55 -7.29
CA ASN A 263 -1.72 6.62 -8.52
C ASN A 263 -0.80 6.28 -9.70
N LEU A 264 -0.96 6.90 -10.87
CA LEU A 264 -0.41 6.38 -12.11
C LEU A 264 1.00 6.92 -12.44
N VAL A 265 1.73 6.17 -13.27
CA VAL A 265 2.76 6.74 -14.15
C VAL A 265 2.27 6.62 -15.58
N ARG A 266 2.07 7.76 -16.24
CA ARG A 266 1.31 7.84 -17.49
C ARG A 266 2.07 8.55 -18.62
N SER A 267 1.95 8.05 -19.84
CA SER A 267 2.44 8.74 -21.04
C SER A 267 1.36 8.79 -22.12
N GLY A 268 1.13 9.99 -22.67
CA GLY A 268 0.07 10.26 -23.64
C GLY A 268 -1.32 10.38 -23.00
N THR A 269 -2.28 10.87 -23.78
CA THR A 269 -3.70 11.03 -23.39
C THR A 269 -4.62 10.28 -24.35
N PHE A 270 -5.93 10.25 -24.05
CA PHE A 270 -6.93 9.70 -24.98
C PHE A 270 -7.31 10.65 -26.12
N ASP A 271 -7.09 11.94 -25.95
CA ASP A 271 -7.47 12.97 -26.93
C ASP A 271 -6.39 13.18 -28.02
N ASP A 272 -5.22 12.54 -27.86
CA ASP A 272 -4.15 12.48 -28.85
C ASP A 272 -4.61 11.71 -30.10
N SER A 273 -5.27 12.41 -31.02
CA SER A 273 -5.96 11.80 -32.16
C SER A 273 -5.05 10.98 -33.07
N ASP A 274 -5.54 9.79 -33.48
CA ASP A 274 -4.90 8.87 -34.44
C ASP A 274 -4.14 9.61 -35.56
N GLY A 275 -2.81 9.47 -35.57
CA GLY A 275 -1.94 9.99 -36.63
C GLY A 275 -1.34 11.39 -36.40
N LEU A 276 -1.57 12.03 -35.25
CA LEU A 276 -0.76 13.19 -34.85
C LEU A 276 0.68 12.77 -34.50
N SER A 277 1.62 13.68 -34.70
CA SER A 277 3.05 13.46 -34.42
C SER A 277 3.44 13.72 -32.96
N ALA A 278 2.47 13.97 -32.07
CA ALA A 278 2.69 14.20 -30.65
C ALA A 278 3.32 12.96 -30.01
N LYS A 279 4.38 13.14 -29.21
CA LYS A 279 5.01 12.04 -28.47
C LYS A 279 5.34 12.50 -27.05
N ALA A 280 4.79 11.81 -26.07
CA ALA A 280 5.16 11.84 -24.68
C ALA A 280 6.04 10.63 -24.35
N ASN A 281 7.10 10.84 -23.57
CA ASN A 281 7.97 9.76 -23.12
C ASN A 281 8.41 9.97 -21.67
N ILE A 282 8.45 8.89 -20.89
CA ILE A 282 9.04 8.88 -19.55
C ILE A 282 10.16 7.83 -19.52
N ILE A 283 11.35 8.24 -19.08
CA ILE A 283 12.51 7.37 -18.89
C ILE A 283 12.98 7.50 -17.45
N VAL A 284 13.14 6.37 -16.75
CA VAL A 284 13.49 6.31 -15.32
C VAL A 284 14.73 5.45 -15.13
N ASP A 285 15.82 6.03 -14.61
CA ASP A 285 17.11 5.34 -14.46
C ASP A 285 17.06 4.20 -13.42
N ASN A 286 16.34 4.40 -12.32
CA ASN A 286 16.14 3.37 -11.31
C ASN A 286 14.74 2.75 -11.43
N ASP A 287 13.87 3.01 -10.46
CA ASP A 287 12.69 2.17 -10.21
C ASP A 287 11.40 2.94 -10.43
N VAL A 288 10.32 2.20 -10.68
CA VAL A 288 8.96 2.75 -10.61
C VAL A 288 8.16 1.94 -9.61
N VAL A 289 7.59 2.62 -8.61
CA VAL A 289 6.60 2.08 -7.67
C VAL A 289 5.33 2.90 -7.85
N ALA A 290 4.30 2.30 -8.46
CA ALA A 290 3.08 3.00 -8.85
C ALA A 290 1.81 2.22 -8.45
N GLN A 291 0.63 2.83 -8.53
CA GLN A 291 -0.61 2.05 -8.68
C GLN A 291 -0.48 1.21 -9.94
N GLY A 292 -0.47 1.85 -11.11
CA GLY A 292 -0.29 1.22 -12.42
C GLY A 292 0.59 2.07 -13.33
N ILE A 293 1.12 1.44 -14.37
CA ILE A 293 1.91 2.10 -15.43
C ILE A 293 1.09 2.04 -16.70
N GLN A 294 0.70 3.18 -17.26
CA GLN A 294 -0.24 3.23 -18.38
C GLN A 294 0.28 4.07 -19.54
N VAL A 295 0.06 3.60 -20.77
CA VAL A 295 0.39 4.37 -21.98
C VAL A 295 -0.82 4.47 -22.90
N PHE A 296 -1.14 5.70 -23.31
CA PHE A 296 -2.21 6.07 -24.24
C PHE A 296 -1.61 6.67 -25.52
N GLY A 297 -2.39 7.47 -26.25
CA GLY A 297 -1.96 8.21 -27.43
C GLY A 297 -1.32 7.36 -28.54
N SER A 298 -0.35 7.94 -29.25
CA SER A 298 0.28 7.36 -30.44
C SER A 298 1.79 7.60 -30.45
N ASN A 299 2.57 6.52 -30.43
CA ASN A 299 4.04 6.51 -30.34
C ASN A 299 4.61 6.91 -28.97
N ASP A 300 3.78 6.96 -27.94
CA ASP A 300 4.17 7.25 -26.56
C ASP A 300 4.90 6.06 -25.92
N ASN A 301 5.86 6.32 -25.02
CA ASN A 301 6.65 5.24 -24.43
C ASN A 301 7.02 5.49 -22.96
N ILE A 302 7.02 4.43 -22.14
CA ILE A 302 7.57 4.45 -20.78
C ILE A 302 8.71 3.44 -20.71
N VAL A 303 9.86 3.88 -20.21
CA VAL A 303 11.10 3.08 -20.10
C VAL A 303 11.58 3.09 -18.65
N VAL A 304 11.64 1.91 -18.03
CA VAL A 304 12.17 1.70 -16.68
C VAL A 304 13.49 0.94 -16.79
N CYS A 305 14.60 1.61 -16.46
CA CYS A 305 15.95 1.08 -16.68
C CYS A 305 16.40 0.09 -15.58
N ARG A 306 15.77 0.11 -14.39
CA ARG A 306 15.87 -0.93 -13.38
C ARG A 306 14.51 -1.65 -13.17
N ASP A 307 13.99 -1.70 -11.95
CA ASP A 307 12.87 -2.57 -11.56
C ASP A 307 11.52 -1.82 -11.52
N ALA A 308 10.43 -2.50 -11.86
CA ALA A 308 9.07 -1.94 -11.81
C ALA A 308 8.18 -2.71 -10.83
N TYR A 309 7.44 -1.97 -10.02
CA TYR A 309 6.55 -2.44 -8.97
C TYR A 309 5.21 -1.72 -9.14
N THR A 310 4.13 -2.47 -9.28
CA THR A 310 2.79 -1.88 -9.37
C THR A 310 1.87 -2.52 -8.35
N PHE A 311 0.92 -1.76 -7.81
CA PHE A 311 -0.16 -2.28 -6.96
C PHE A 311 -1.36 -2.79 -7.78
N ASP A 312 -1.31 -2.52 -9.08
CA ASP A 312 -2.36 -2.63 -10.10
C ASP A 312 -1.68 -2.94 -11.44
N ASP A 313 -2.41 -2.90 -12.54
CA ASP A 313 -1.93 -3.37 -13.84
C ASP A 313 -0.89 -2.44 -14.51
N VAL A 314 0.00 -3.05 -15.30
CA VAL A 314 0.76 -2.39 -16.35
C VAL A 314 -0.07 -2.45 -17.63
N GLU A 315 -0.61 -1.32 -18.08
CA GLU A 315 -1.54 -1.26 -19.21
C GLU A 315 -0.97 -0.57 -20.46
N MET A 316 -0.90 -1.31 -21.56
CA MET A 316 -0.70 -0.73 -22.88
C MET A 316 -2.05 -0.50 -23.59
N ASN A 317 -2.46 0.76 -23.72
CA ASN A 317 -3.69 1.19 -24.38
C ASN A 317 -3.41 1.90 -25.74
N GLY A 318 -2.30 2.63 -25.86
CA GLY A 318 -1.95 3.46 -27.02
C GLY A 318 -1.47 2.73 -28.28
N ALA A 319 -1.37 3.45 -29.39
CA ALA A 319 -1.00 2.93 -30.72
C ALA A 319 0.49 3.09 -31.05
N ASN A 320 1.15 2.05 -31.57
CA ASN A 320 2.59 2.01 -31.84
C ASN A 320 3.46 2.41 -30.63
N SER A 321 2.94 2.17 -29.42
CA SER A 321 3.45 2.62 -28.12
C SER A 321 4.12 1.48 -27.35
N ILE A 322 5.08 1.77 -26.47
CA ILE A 322 5.86 0.74 -25.76
C ILE A 322 5.97 1.04 -24.26
N ILE A 323 5.69 0.05 -23.41
CA ILE A 323 6.16 0.01 -22.02
C ILE A 323 7.32 -0.98 -21.97
N ALA A 324 8.50 -0.54 -21.52
CA ALA A 324 9.71 -1.35 -21.48
C ALA A 324 10.37 -1.31 -20.10
N ILE A 325 10.46 -2.48 -19.46
CA ILE A 325 11.06 -2.69 -18.14
C ILE A 325 12.33 -3.52 -18.35
N ASN A 326 13.50 -2.92 -18.13
CA ASN A 326 14.79 -3.52 -18.45
C ASN A 326 15.26 -4.55 -17.40
N ARG A 327 14.78 -4.44 -16.16
CA ARG A 327 14.99 -5.45 -15.11
C ARG A 327 13.64 -6.07 -14.72
N ASN A 328 13.39 -6.33 -13.45
CA ASN A 328 12.30 -7.19 -13.01
C ASN A 328 10.97 -6.45 -12.91
N TYR A 329 9.88 -7.20 -12.97
CA TYR A 329 8.53 -6.71 -12.72
C TYR A 329 7.89 -7.46 -11.53
N PHE A 330 7.27 -6.70 -10.63
CA PHE A 330 6.58 -7.21 -9.45
C PHE A 330 5.15 -6.67 -9.42
N GLY A 331 4.18 -7.55 -9.64
CA GLY A 331 2.77 -7.26 -9.45
C GLY A 331 2.39 -7.46 -7.98
N LEU A 332 2.25 -6.36 -7.24
CA LEU A 332 2.05 -6.30 -5.79
C LEU A 332 0.55 -6.37 -5.47
N CYS A 333 0.03 -7.59 -5.38
CA CYS A 333 -1.35 -7.84 -5.01
C CYS A 333 -1.49 -9.08 -4.12
N GLU A 334 -2.58 -9.15 -3.37
CA GLU A 334 -2.89 -10.28 -2.50
C GLU A 334 -3.40 -11.53 -3.27
N GLY A 335 -3.72 -11.41 -4.56
CA GLY A 335 -4.18 -12.52 -5.40
C GLY A 335 -5.63 -12.98 -5.15
N ARG A 336 -6.50 -12.12 -4.59
CA ARG A 336 -7.90 -12.45 -4.29
C ARG A 336 -8.81 -12.33 -5.54
N GLU A 337 -9.70 -13.29 -5.79
CA GLU A 337 -10.48 -13.47 -7.05
C GLU A 337 -11.47 -12.34 -7.46
N ASN A 338 -11.64 -11.26 -6.68
CA ASN A 338 -12.91 -10.51 -6.67
C ASN A 338 -12.85 -9.06 -7.19
N GLU A 339 -11.67 -8.43 -7.28
CA GLU A 339 -11.52 -7.02 -7.69
C GLU A 339 -10.49 -6.89 -8.82
N HIS A 340 -10.77 -6.06 -9.84
CA HIS A 340 -9.87 -5.98 -11.01
C HIS A 340 -8.56 -5.24 -10.71
N ASP A 341 -8.61 -4.20 -9.87
CA ASP A 341 -7.44 -3.46 -9.38
C ASP A 341 -6.51 -4.33 -8.50
N ALA A 342 -6.94 -5.54 -8.12
CA ALA A 342 -6.18 -6.50 -7.33
C ALA A 342 -5.47 -7.57 -8.19
N SER A 343 -5.39 -7.37 -9.52
CA SER A 343 -4.75 -8.32 -10.44
C SER A 343 -3.25 -8.06 -10.63
N SER A 344 -2.84 -6.79 -10.68
CA SER A 344 -1.45 -6.36 -10.91
C SER A 344 -0.73 -7.10 -12.06
N SER A 345 -1.45 -7.21 -13.16
CA SER A 345 -1.11 -7.94 -14.38
C SER A 345 -0.34 -7.11 -15.40
N VAL A 346 0.11 -7.74 -16.49
CA VAL A 346 0.68 -7.05 -17.66
C VAL A 346 -0.31 -7.14 -18.82
N ILE A 347 -1.17 -6.12 -18.97
CA ILE A 347 -2.19 -6.09 -20.02
C ILE A 347 -1.79 -5.20 -21.19
N ASN A 348 -2.22 -5.58 -22.38
CA ASN A 348 -2.00 -4.82 -23.61
C ASN A 348 -3.27 -4.91 -24.46
N VAL A 349 -4.17 -3.98 -24.15
CA VAL A 349 -5.52 -3.83 -24.72
C VAL A 349 -5.53 -2.91 -25.95
N ALA A 350 -4.39 -2.31 -26.33
CA ALA A 350 -4.26 -1.51 -27.55
C ALA A 350 -4.96 -2.12 -28.80
N PRO A 351 -4.82 -3.42 -29.14
CA PRO A 351 -5.48 -3.99 -30.31
C PRO A 351 -7.02 -4.08 -30.22
N MET A 352 -7.63 -3.75 -29.08
CA MET A 352 -9.09 -3.63 -28.90
C MET A 352 -9.62 -2.24 -29.26
N TYR A 353 -8.83 -1.17 -29.05
CA TYR A 353 -9.28 0.20 -29.32
C TYR A 353 -9.30 0.56 -30.81
N GLY A 354 -8.43 -0.06 -31.61
CA GLY A 354 -8.30 0.28 -33.03
C GLY A 354 -7.95 -0.88 -33.95
N THR A 355 -8.48 -0.84 -35.17
CA THR A 355 -8.16 -1.82 -36.24
C THR A 355 -6.91 -1.45 -37.05
N SER A 356 -6.34 -0.26 -36.85
CA SER A 356 -5.09 0.15 -37.51
C SER A 356 -3.94 -0.81 -37.13
N PRO A 357 -3.00 -1.09 -38.06
CA PRO A 357 -1.79 -1.87 -37.75
C PRO A 357 -0.96 -1.30 -36.58
N GLU A 358 -1.11 -0.02 -36.25
CA GLU A 358 -0.34 0.65 -35.19
C GLU A 358 -0.73 0.19 -33.79
N TYR A 359 -2.02 0.07 -33.49
CA TYR A 359 -2.51 -0.57 -32.24
C TYR A 359 -2.01 -2.01 -32.09
N ARG A 360 -1.75 -2.72 -33.21
CA ARG A 360 -1.18 -4.07 -33.21
C ARG A 360 0.35 -4.10 -33.09
N ARG A 361 1.03 -2.95 -33.14
CA ARG A 361 2.49 -2.83 -32.91
C ARG A 361 2.84 -2.58 -31.46
N SER A 362 1.90 -2.10 -30.65
CA SER A 362 2.17 -1.75 -29.25
C SER A 362 2.56 -2.97 -28.41
N ARG A 363 3.52 -2.84 -27.50
CA ARG A 363 4.05 -3.95 -26.68
C ARG A 363 4.37 -3.52 -25.27
N SER A 364 4.19 -4.46 -24.34
CA SER A 364 4.83 -4.44 -23.03
C SER A 364 6.06 -5.36 -23.09
N VAL A 365 7.22 -4.91 -22.62
CA VAL A 365 8.50 -5.64 -22.66
C VAL A 365 9.08 -5.74 -21.26
N ILE A 366 9.46 -6.94 -20.83
CA ILE A 366 10.10 -7.20 -19.54
C ILE A 366 11.34 -8.08 -19.76
N ASN A 367 12.52 -7.51 -19.55
CA ASN A 367 13.80 -8.21 -19.74
C ASN A 367 14.23 -9.01 -18.50
N GLY A 368 13.81 -8.57 -17.30
CA GLY A 368 14.08 -9.26 -16.04
C GLY A 368 13.10 -10.37 -15.71
N ASP A 369 13.12 -10.73 -14.44
CA ASP A 369 12.27 -11.77 -13.86
C ASP A 369 10.88 -11.19 -13.53
N VAL A 370 9.84 -12.02 -13.57
CA VAL A 370 8.45 -11.57 -13.38
C VAL A 370 7.84 -12.25 -12.16
N PHE A 371 7.25 -11.48 -11.25
CA PHE A 371 6.58 -11.97 -10.04
C PHE A 371 5.17 -11.41 -9.99
N ILE A 372 4.15 -12.22 -10.27
CA ILE A 372 2.74 -11.79 -10.28
C ILE A 372 1.88 -12.77 -9.48
N ASN A 373 1.18 -12.25 -8.47
CA ASN A 373 0.29 -13.03 -7.62
C ASN A 373 -1.17 -13.09 -8.10
N GLY A 374 -1.57 -12.19 -9.02
CA GLY A 374 -2.95 -11.99 -9.45
C GLY A 374 -3.59 -13.13 -10.24
N VAL A 375 -4.93 -13.04 -10.34
CA VAL A 375 -5.84 -14.05 -10.93
C VAL A 375 -6.95 -13.38 -11.77
N THR A 376 -8.05 -14.07 -12.14
CA THR A 376 -8.90 -13.67 -13.29
C THR A 376 -10.43 -13.86 -13.13
N PHE A 377 -11.13 -12.73 -13.08
CA PHE A 377 -12.59 -12.51 -13.23
C PHE A 377 -13.54 -13.00 -12.13
N ARG A 378 -14.27 -12.04 -11.54
CA ARG A 378 -15.76 -12.06 -11.62
C ARG A 378 -16.42 -10.67 -11.50
N VAL A 379 -16.01 -9.71 -12.34
CA VAL A 379 -16.71 -8.41 -12.49
C VAL A 379 -18.10 -8.62 -13.11
N GLU A 380 -19.13 -8.71 -12.26
CA GLU A 380 -20.53 -8.94 -12.64
C GLU A 380 -21.48 -8.53 -11.48
N GLU A 381 -22.28 -7.48 -11.66
CA GLU A 381 -23.38 -7.05 -10.78
C GLU A 381 -24.64 -6.69 -11.60
N ASP A 382 -25.79 -6.62 -10.91
CA ASP A 382 -27.12 -6.38 -11.50
C ASP A 382 -28.05 -5.78 -10.42
N GLY A 383 -28.56 -4.55 -10.60
CA GLY A 383 -29.54 -3.98 -9.65
C GLY A 383 -29.64 -2.46 -9.47
N GLY A 384 -28.64 -1.65 -9.87
CA GLY A 384 -28.79 -0.17 -9.86
C GLY A 384 -27.52 0.66 -9.80
N GLU A 385 -26.45 0.16 -9.18
CA GLU A 385 -25.10 0.74 -9.23
C GLU A 385 -24.08 -0.37 -9.49
N THR A 386 -23.12 -0.11 -10.38
CA THR A 386 -22.09 -1.05 -10.94
C THR A 386 -22.65 -2.35 -11.58
N THR A 387 -21.90 -3.15 -12.35
CA THR A 387 -20.49 -3.10 -12.83
C THR A 387 -20.38 -2.96 -14.36
N ALA A 388 -19.23 -2.55 -14.86
CA ALA A 388 -18.86 -2.76 -16.27
C ALA A 388 -18.57 -4.26 -16.55
N GLY A 389 -19.53 -5.00 -17.10
CA GLY A 389 -19.42 -6.43 -17.42
C GLY A 389 -18.47 -6.76 -18.59
N HIS A 390 -17.17 -6.56 -18.38
CA HIS A 390 -16.10 -6.88 -19.32
C HIS A 390 -14.92 -7.52 -18.61
N LYS A 391 -14.39 -8.60 -19.21
CA LYS A 391 -13.31 -9.43 -18.68
C LYS A 391 -11.93 -8.93 -19.14
N LEU A 392 -11.56 -7.68 -18.87
CA LEU A 392 -10.34 -7.08 -19.42
C LEU A 392 -9.04 -7.60 -18.76
N GLU A 393 -9.14 -8.07 -17.51
CA GLU A 393 -8.03 -8.55 -16.69
C GLU A 393 -7.32 -9.78 -17.31
N SER A 394 -6.01 -9.91 -17.16
CA SER A 394 -5.27 -11.20 -17.24
C SER A 394 -3.78 -10.99 -17.01
N VAL A 395 -3.17 -11.83 -16.17
CA VAL A 395 -1.74 -11.82 -15.78
C VAL A 395 -0.77 -11.54 -16.93
N ALA A 396 -1.03 -12.12 -18.10
CA ALA A 396 -0.96 -11.34 -19.34
C ALA A 396 -2.10 -11.74 -20.27
N MET A 397 -2.67 -10.77 -20.99
CA MET A 397 -3.83 -11.01 -21.86
C MET A 397 -3.47 -11.94 -23.03
N ASN A 398 -3.98 -13.18 -22.94
CA ASN A 398 -3.94 -14.17 -24.00
C ASN A 398 -4.85 -13.79 -25.17
N TRP A 399 -4.40 -14.08 -26.39
CA TRP A 399 -5.14 -13.87 -27.62
C TRP A 399 -5.33 -15.19 -28.37
N MET A 400 -6.40 -15.29 -29.16
CA MET A 400 -6.60 -16.40 -30.09
C MET A 400 -7.62 -16.05 -31.19
N PRO A 401 -7.73 -16.85 -32.27
CA PRO A 401 -8.74 -16.61 -33.30
C PRO A 401 -10.11 -17.08 -32.83
N ASN A 402 -11.14 -16.25 -33.05
CA ASN A 402 -12.53 -16.65 -32.86
C ASN A 402 -13.02 -17.55 -34.03
N ALA A 403 -14.28 -18.00 -33.97
CA ALA A 403 -14.87 -18.86 -34.99
C ALA A 403 -14.91 -18.25 -36.41
N SER A 404 -14.76 -16.93 -36.54
CA SER A 404 -14.69 -16.19 -37.81
C SER A 404 -13.25 -15.97 -38.30
N GLY A 405 -12.23 -16.44 -37.55
CA GLY A 405 -10.81 -16.20 -37.83
C GLY A 405 -10.30 -14.82 -37.40
N GLU A 406 -11.12 -14.03 -36.70
CA GLU A 406 -10.75 -12.72 -36.17
C GLU A 406 -10.10 -12.89 -34.79
N TYR A 407 -8.95 -12.25 -34.56
CA TYR A 407 -8.23 -12.36 -33.30
C TYR A 407 -8.87 -11.52 -32.22
N LYS A 408 -9.09 -12.14 -31.05
CA LYS A 408 -9.63 -11.48 -29.86
C LYS A 408 -8.91 -11.98 -28.60
N PRO A 409 -9.03 -11.24 -27.49
CA PRO A 409 -8.71 -11.77 -26.18
C PRO A 409 -9.40 -13.12 -25.97
N PHE A 410 -8.70 -14.07 -25.36
CA PHE A 410 -9.12 -15.46 -25.17
C PHE A 410 -10.56 -15.59 -24.64
N HIS A 411 -10.90 -14.79 -23.62
CA HIS A 411 -12.22 -14.79 -22.98
C HIS A 411 -13.36 -14.40 -23.95
N LEU A 412 -13.13 -13.45 -24.87
CA LEU A 412 -14.09 -13.08 -25.93
C LEU A 412 -14.12 -14.15 -27.02
N ALA A 413 -12.96 -14.64 -27.46
CA ALA A 413 -12.86 -15.63 -28.53
C ALA A 413 -13.59 -16.94 -28.19
N LYS A 414 -13.61 -17.34 -26.91
CA LYS A 414 -14.30 -18.53 -26.40
C LYS A 414 -15.69 -18.26 -25.81
N ASN A 415 -16.18 -17.02 -25.84
CA ASN A 415 -17.48 -16.61 -25.26
C ASN A 415 -17.66 -17.09 -23.80
N ILE A 416 -16.65 -16.93 -22.95
CA ILE A 416 -16.68 -17.46 -21.58
C ILE A 416 -17.64 -16.62 -20.72
N PRO A 417 -18.78 -17.16 -20.23
CA PRO A 417 -19.82 -16.39 -19.51
C PRO A 417 -19.29 -15.62 -18.30
N PHE A 418 -19.86 -14.45 -18.00
CA PHE A 418 -19.44 -13.59 -16.89
C PHE A 418 -19.45 -14.31 -15.54
N ASN A 419 -20.55 -15.00 -15.21
CA ASN A 419 -20.70 -15.90 -14.06
C ASN A 419 -19.88 -17.22 -14.08
N SER A 420 -18.86 -17.36 -14.94
CA SER A 420 -17.98 -18.54 -14.91
C SER A 420 -17.07 -18.50 -13.68
N THR A 421 -16.97 -19.62 -12.97
CA THR A 421 -16.00 -19.76 -11.88
C THR A 421 -14.56 -19.74 -12.39
N GLN A 422 -13.60 -19.31 -11.55
CA GLN A 422 -12.16 -19.37 -11.84
C GLN A 422 -11.73 -20.78 -12.29
N ASN A 423 -12.25 -21.84 -11.65
CA ASN A 423 -12.02 -23.23 -12.05
C ASN A 423 -12.49 -23.54 -13.49
N ALA A 424 -13.66 -23.04 -13.89
CA ALA A 424 -14.15 -23.20 -15.25
C ALA A 424 -13.32 -22.40 -16.26
N TYR A 425 -12.81 -21.22 -15.89
CA TYR A 425 -11.89 -20.46 -16.72
C TYR A 425 -10.53 -21.15 -16.88
N ASN A 426 -9.94 -21.65 -15.78
CA ASN A 426 -8.68 -22.39 -15.79
C ASN A 426 -8.77 -23.64 -16.66
N GLN A 427 -9.86 -24.41 -16.54
CA GLN A 427 -10.09 -25.57 -17.41
C GLN A 427 -10.19 -25.17 -18.89
N ARG A 428 -10.75 -24.01 -19.22
CA ARG A 428 -10.75 -23.50 -20.60
C ARG A 428 -9.35 -23.12 -21.09
N ILE A 429 -8.48 -22.57 -20.24
CA ILE A 429 -7.07 -22.34 -20.58
C ILE A 429 -6.41 -23.68 -20.91
N GLU A 430 -6.54 -24.67 -20.02
CA GLU A 430 -5.95 -26.02 -20.19
C GLU A 430 -6.43 -26.71 -21.47
N ASP A 431 -7.73 -26.67 -21.76
CA ASP A 431 -8.34 -27.20 -22.99
C ASP A 431 -7.78 -26.57 -24.29
N ASN A 432 -7.13 -25.40 -24.22
CA ASN A 432 -6.75 -24.58 -25.38
C ASN A 432 -5.27 -24.15 -25.39
N LEU A 433 -4.41 -24.71 -24.53
CA LEU A 433 -3.01 -24.30 -24.35
C LEU A 433 -2.20 -24.18 -25.65
N SER A 434 -2.46 -25.03 -26.65
CA SER A 434 -1.78 -25.00 -27.96
C SER A 434 -2.13 -23.79 -28.83
N ASP A 435 -3.26 -23.14 -28.55
CA ASP A 435 -3.89 -22.14 -29.40
C ASP A 435 -3.77 -20.72 -28.78
N LEU A 436 -3.25 -20.63 -27.55
CA LEU A 436 -3.07 -19.38 -26.80
C LEU A 436 -1.80 -18.63 -27.24
N ASP A 437 -1.98 -17.38 -27.62
CA ASP A 437 -0.94 -16.49 -28.11
C ASP A 437 -0.70 -15.31 -27.15
N GLY A 438 0.56 -15.13 -26.77
CA GLY A 438 1.06 -13.99 -26.00
C GLY A 438 1.87 -12.99 -26.82
N PHE A 439 1.50 -12.70 -28.08
CA PHE A 439 2.24 -11.78 -28.95
C PHE A 439 2.42 -10.38 -28.38
N SER A 440 1.51 -9.97 -27.49
CA SER A 440 1.33 -8.63 -26.94
C SER A 440 2.36 -8.26 -25.87
N VAL A 441 2.99 -9.27 -25.25
CA VAL A 441 4.02 -9.12 -24.20
C VAL A 441 5.30 -9.85 -24.64
N LEU A 442 6.44 -9.19 -24.48
CA LEU A 442 7.76 -9.77 -24.75
C LEU A 442 8.51 -9.93 -23.43
N TRP A 443 8.89 -11.16 -23.10
CA TRP A 443 9.48 -11.50 -21.80
C TRP A 443 10.81 -12.23 -21.98
N LYS A 444 11.88 -11.80 -21.28
CA LYS A 444 13.21 -12.43 -21.33
C LYS A 444 13.76 -12.58 -22.76
N VAL A 445 13.49 -11.60 -23.61
CA VAL A 445 14.03 -11.52 -24.97
C VAL A 445 15.46 -10.96 -24.89
N ASN A 446 16.36 -11.53 -25.68
CA ASN A 446 17.77 -11.13 -25.73
C ASN A 446 17.99 -10.02 -26.77
N TRP A 447 17.93 -8.74 -26.38
CA TRP A 447 18.05 -7.61 -27.30
C TRP A 447 19.51 -7.23 -27.56
N ALA A 448 19.76 -6.44 -28.61
CA ALA A 448 21.12 -5.99 -28.92
C ALA A 448 21.71 -5.02 -27.85
N TYR A 449 20.86 -4.44 -27.00
CA TYR A 449 21.17 -3.34 -26.09
C TYR A 449 21.04 -3.69 -24.60
N ASP A 450 21.14 -4.98 -24.26
CA ASP A 450 21.26 -5.46 -22.86
C ASP A 450 22.44 -6.44 -22.67
N ASN A 451 22.25 -7.74 -22.90
CA ASN A 451 23.08 -8.84 -22.37
C ASN A 451 24.58 -8.84 -22.77
N ALA A 452 25.01 -8.03 -23.75
CA ALA A 452 26.41 -7.94 -24.18
C ALA A 452 26.81 -6.58 -24.80
N GLY A 453 25.94 -5.57 -24.70
CA GLY A 453 26.16 -4.23 -25.25
C GLY A 453 26.57 -3.21 -24.18
N PRO A 454 26.64 -1.91 -24.55
CA PRO A 454 26.31 -0.88 -23.58
C PRO A 454 24.80 -0.99 -23.26
N ASP A 455 24.47 -1.23 -22.00
CA ASP A 455 23.10 -1.39 -21.50
C ASP A 455 22.42 -0.02 -21.36
N VAL A 456 21.10 0.06 -21.59
CA VAL A 456 20.26 1.24 -21.32
C VAL A 456 20.38 1.67 -19.84
N LYS A 457 20.61 0.73 -18.92
CA LYS A 457 20.96 1.02 -17.51
C LYS A 457 22.26 1.81 -17.35
N GLY A 458 23.23 1.59 -18.24
CA GLY A 458 24.54 2.27 -18.23
C GLY A 458 24.58 3.54 -19.06
N ASN A 459 23.70 3.69 -20.05
CA ASN A 459 23.45 4.94 -20.77
C ASN A 459 21.97 5.03 -21.19
N TRP A 460 21.21 5.86 -20.47
CA TRP A 460 19.78 6.08 -20.74
C TRP A 460 19.51 6.50 -22.19
N GLU A 461 20.41 7.25 -22.85
CA GLU A 461 20.26 7.75 -24.23
C GLU A 461 20.00 6.64 -25.25
N LEU A 462 20.39 5.40 -24.93
CA LEU A 462 20.15 4.22 -25.75
C LEU A 462 18.67 3.80 -25.80
N TRP A 463 17.79 4.38 -24.98
CA TRP A 463 16.35 4.08 -24.97
C TRP A 463 15.73 4.22 -26.38
N LYS A 464 16.09 5.26 -27.14
CA LYS A 464 15.60 5.48 -28.52
C LYS A 464 15.96 4.28 -29.43
N ASN A 465 17.18 3.75 -29.27
CA ASN A 465 17.67 2.61 -30.05
C ASN A 465 16.97 1.31 -29.63
N TRP A 466 16.78 1.10 -28.33
CA TRP A 466 16.09 -0.09 -27.79
C TRP A 466 14.61 -0.13 -28.21
N ILE A 467 13.89 0.99 -28.09
CA ILE A 467 12.52 1.13 -28.60
C ILE A 467 12.45 0.88 -30.12
N SER A 468 13.45 1.33 -30.88
CA SER A 468 13.55 1.04 -32.32
C SER A 468 13.82 -0.43 -32.63
N ASP A 469 14.61 -1.13 -31.80
CA ASP A 469 14.89 -2.58 -31.93
C ASP A 469 13.61 -3.39 -31.67
N ILE A 470 12.91 -3.08 -30.56
CA ILE A 470 11.59 -3.66 -30.22
C ILE A 470 10.59 -3.45 -31.36
N LYS A 471 10.43 -2.22 -31.87
CA LYS A 471 9.50 -1.92 -32.96
C LYS A 471 9.90 -2.60 -34.28
N SER A 472 11.19 -2.88 -34.50
CA SER A 472 11.68 -3.61 -35.68
C SER A 472 11.41 -5.12 -35.59
N ALA A 473 11.46 -5.71 -34.39
CA ALA A 473 11.08 -7.09 -34.16
C ALA A 473 9.57 -7.35 -34.39
N VAL A 474 8.73 -6.33 -34.13
CA VAL A 474 7.27 -6.37 -34.26
C VAL A 474 6.82 -6.15 -35.72
N ASN A 475 7.07 -7.15 -36.57
CA ASN A 475 6.73 -7.12 -38.00
C ASN A 475 5.21 -6.96 -38.26
N PRO A 476 4.73 -5.83 -38.83
CA PRO A 476 3.30 -5.55 -39.01
C PRO A 476 2.59 -6.43 -40.05
N ALA A 477 3.32 -7.14 -40.91
CA ALA A 477 2.73 -8.10 -41.84
C ALA A 477 2.31 -9.42 -41.15
N ASN A 478 2.87 -9.71 -39.96
CA ASN A 478 2.76 -11.00 -39.29
C ASN A 478 2.02 -10.93 -37.93
N GLY A 479 1.58 -9.74 -37.51
CA GLY A 479 1.30 -9.40 -36.10
C GLY A 479 0.13 -10.09 -35.37
N ILE A 480 -0.36 -11.23 -35.86
CA ILE A 480 -1.46 -12.07 -35.32
C ILE A 480 -1.21 -13.59 -35.55
N SER A 481 -0.17 -14.01 -36.28
CA SER A 481 -0.10 -15.35 -36.91
C SER A 481 0.77 -16.38 -36.18
N ASN A 482 0.13 -17.30 -35.43
CA ASN A 482 0.74 -18.42 -34.67
C ASN A 482 1.62 -19.45 -35.44
N ASN A 483 1.72 -19.41 -36.76
CA ASN A 483 2.24 -20.55 -37.55
C ASN A 483 3.71 -20.46 -38.02
N ASN A 484 4.49 -19.46 -37.59
CA ASN A 484 5.94 -19.44 -37.83
C ASN A 484 6.71 -18.73 -36.70
N ASN A 485 7.19 -19.52 -35.73
CA ASN A 485 8.26 -19.10 -34.79
C ASN A 485 9.52 -18.53 -35.49
N ALA A 486 9.66 -18.73 -36.80
CA ALA A 486 10.76 -18.23 -37.62
C ALA A 486 10.48 -16.89 -38.34
N ALA A 487 9.30 -16.28 -38.19
CA ALA A 487 8.86 -15.14 -39.02
C ALA A 487 8.54 -13.83 -38.25
N ILE A 488 8.46 -13.86 -36.93
CA ILE A 488 8.43 -12.66 -36.08
C ILE A 488 9.88 -12.35 -35.68
N GLY A 489 10.28 -11.07 -35.70
CA GLY A 489 11.69 -10.66 -35.59
C GLY A 489 12.27 -10.68 -34.17
N VAL A 490 11.65 -11.42 -33.26
CA VAL A 490 12.00 -11.46 -31.83
C VAL A 490 13.17 -12.45 -31.60
N PRO A 491 14.28 -12.02 -30.97
CA PRO A 491 15.37 -12.90 -30.53
C PRO A 491 14.90 -14.06 -29.64
N SER A 492 15.67 -15.15 -29.60
CA SER A 492 15.34 -16.32 -28.79
C SER A 492 15.16 -15.97 -27.31
N SER A 493 14.03 -16.37 -26.72
CA SER A 493 13.78 -16.21 -25.28
C SER A 493 14.83 -16.96 -24.44
N ILE A 494 15.32 -16.29 -23.40
CA ILE A 494 16.17 -16.88 -22.36
C ILE A 494 15.31 -17.78 -21.46
N ALA A 495 15.92 -18.63 -20.63
CA ALA A 495 15.22 -19.33 -19.54
C ALA A 495 14.37 -18.32 -18.73
N LEU A 496 13.06 -18.55 -18.75
CA LEU A 496 12.05 -17.69 -18.14
C LEU A 496 12.15 -17.85 -16.62
N ARG A 497 12.03 -16.76 -15.87
CA ARG A 497 12.33 -16.77 -14.44
C ARG A 497 11.41 -15.89 -13.60
N GLY A 498 11.05 -16.39 -12.42
CA GLY A 498 10.24 -15.69 -11.42
C GLY A 498 9.09 -16.52 -10.87
N TYR A 499 7.93 -15.90 -10.65
CA TYR A 499 6.72 -16.50 -10.10
C TYR A 499 5.47 -15.98 -10.81
N CYS A 500 4.52 -16.87 -11.07
CA CYS A 500 3.18 -16.50 -11.54
C CYS A 500 2.17 -17.48 -10.95
N ASN A 501 1.05 -16.98 -10.43
CA ASN A 501 0.05 -17.82 -9.74
C ASN A 501 -0.71 -18.78 -10.70
N LEU A 502 -0.88 -18.40 -11.97
CA LEU A 502 -1.56 -19.22 -12.99
C LEU A 502 -0.67 -19.51 -14.21
N GLY A 503 -0.26 -18.44 -14.88
CA GLY A 503 0.56 -18.47 -16.08
C GLY A 503 0.53 -17.14 -16.82
N ILE A 504 1.46 -16.95 -17.75
CA ILE A 504 1.66 -15.69 -18.45
C ILE A 504 1.69 -15.88 -19.97
N ALA A 505 0.94 -15.06 -20.68
CA ALA A 505 0.98 -14.94 -22.14
C ALA A 505 2.16 -14.05 -22.55
N ALA A 506 3.21 -14.61 -23.15
CA ALA A 506 4.34 -13.83 -23.67
C ALA A 506 5.02 -14.53 -24.85
N ASN A 507 5.80 -13.80 -25.65
CA ASN A 507 6.63 -14.35 -26.73
C ASN A 507 5.85 -15.23 -27.74
N ASN A 508 4.59 -14.88 -27.99
CA ASN A 508 3.62 -15.63 -28.80
C ASN A 508 3.20 -17.01 -28.25
N ARG A 509 3.23 -17.20 -26.93
CA ARG A 509 2.86 -18.45 -26.24
C ARG A 509 2.24 -18.17 -24.87
N PHE A 510 1.58 -19.18 -24.30
CA PHE A 510 1.22 -19.20 -22.87
C PHE A 510 2.18 -20.09 -22.07
N TYR A 511 2.68 -19.56 -20.95
CA TYR A 511 3.55 -20.27 -20.01
C TYR A 511 2.78 -20.55 -18.71
N GLN A 512 2.32 -21.78 -18.53
CA GLN A 512 1.63 -22.22 -17.32
C GLN A 512 2.65 -22.50 -16.19
N PHE A 513 2.33 -22.07 -14.97
CA PHE A 513 3.17 -22.29 -13.79
C PHE A 513 2.50 -23.33 -12.88
N ASN A 514 2.97 -24.59 -12.93
CA ASN A 514 2.41 -25.68 -12.14
C ASN A 514 3.47 -26.73 -11.75
N GLU A 515 3.16 -27.56 -10.75
CA GLU A 515 4.05 -28.59 -10.21
C GLU A 515 4.64 -29.50 -11.29
N THR A 516 3.83 -29.91 -12.27
CA THR A 516 4.25 -30.82 -13.35
C THR A 516 5.21 -30.20 -14.37
N ASN A 517 5.22 -28.87 -14.50
CA ASN A 517 6.08 -28.11 -15.42
C ASN A 517 7.13 -27.27 -14.68
N PHE A 518 7.30 -27.47 -13.36
CA PHE A 518 8.18 -26.67 -12.54
C PHE A 518 9.65 -27.06 -12.72
N ASP A 519 10.29 -26.48 -13.73
CA ASP A 519 11.74 -26.52 -13.86
C ASP A 519 12.39 -25.60 -12.82
N THR A 520 13.22 -26.17 -11.94
CA THR A 520 14.02 -25.40 -10.99
C THR A 520 14.98 -24.38 -11.63
N SER A 521 15.25 -24.48 -12.94
CA SER A 521 16.00 -23.47 -13.70
C SER A 521 15.22 -22.15 -13.90
N HIS A 522 13.90 -22.16 -13.68
CA HIS A 522 13.01 -21.00 -13.75
C HIS A 522 12.93 -20.17 -12.45
N ILE A 523 13.74 -20.48 -11.42
CA ILE A 523 13.85 -19.65 -10.22
C ILE A 523 14.91 -18.57 -10.39
N SER A 524 14.68 -17.42 -9.77
CA SER A 524 15.67 -16.37 -9.66
C SER A 524 15.89 -15.94 -8.21
N THR A 525 17.15 -15.81 -7.82
CA THR A 525 17.55 -15.12 -6.60
C THR A 525 17.56 -13.62 -6.87
N VAL A 526 16.44 -12.94 -6.65
CA VAL A 526 16.33 -11.50 -6.86
C VAL A 526 16.73 -10.73 -5.59
N TYR A 527 17.26 -9.53 -5.79
CA TYR A 527 17.64 -8.61 -4.72
C TYR A 527 16.91 -7.29 -4.92
N LEU A 528 16.12 -6.88 -3.92
CA LEU A 528 15.17 -5.78 -3.99
C LEU A 528 15.83 -4.48 -3.51
N ASP A 529 16.60 -3.83 -4.39
CA ASP A 529 17.31 -2.58 -4.08
C ASP A 529 16.38 -1.44 -3.59
N VAL A 530 15.09 -1.47 -3.95
CA VAL A 530 14.08 -0.49 -3.52
C VAL A 530 13.86 -0.47 -2.01
N VAL A 531 14.08 -1.61 -1.34
CA VAL A 531 13.84 -1.79 0.10
C VAL A 531 14.76 -0.89 0.94
N HIS A 532 15.98 -0.61 0.46
CA HIS A 532 16.93 0.30 1.12
C HIS A 532 16.51 1.78 1.13
N LYS A 533 15.44 2.15 0.39
CA LYS A 533 14.85 3.50 0.44
C LYS A 533 13.80 3.67 1.55
N ILE A 534 13.29 2.56 2.09
CA ILE A 534 12.27 2.55 3.14
C ILE A 534 12.91 2.94 4.48
N GLU A 535 12.34 3.93 5.14
CA GLU A 535 12.81 4.39 6.46
C GLU A 535 12.40 3.40 7.56
N TYR A 536 13.16 3.38 8.66
CA TYR A 536 12.82 2.65 9.89
C TYR A 536 12.67 1.12 9.81
N LEU A 537 12.92 0.53 8.65
CA LEU A 537 12.96 -0.91 8.44
C LEU A 537 14.13 -1.55 9.21
N SER A 538 13.82 -2.48 10.12
CA SER A 538 14.80 -2.99 11.09
C SER A 538 15.94 -3.82 10.47
N ASN A 539 15.68 -4.57 9.39
CA ASN A 539 16.67 -5.43 8.71
C ASN A 539 16.62 -5.31 7.16
N PRO A 540 17.00 -4.17 6.55
CA PRO A 540 16.83 -3.95 5.10
C PRO A 540 17.57 -4.96 4.22
N ASP A 541 18.76 -5.44 4.60
CA ASP A 541 19.55 -6.42 3.84
C ASP A 541 18.98 -7.85 3.86
N GLU A 542 18.12 -8.16 4.83
CA GLU A 542 17.37 -9.43 4.92
C GLU A 542 16.07 -9.30 4.13
N THR A 543 15.33 -8.21 4.36
CA THR A 543 14.10 -7.85 3.63
C THR A 543 14.36 -7.77 2.11
N ALA A 544 15.49 -7.21 1.67
CA ALA A 544 15.88 -7.15 0.26
C ALA A 544 16.11 -8.53 -0.40
N LYS A 545 16.22 -9.60 0.40
CA LYS A 545 16.37 -11.00 -0.04
C LYS A 545 15.11 -11.82 0.17
N MET A 546 13.98 -11.24 0.55
CA MET A 546 12.77 -12.00 0.95
C MET A 546 12.23 -12.96 -0.13
N LEU A 547 12.49 -12.71 -1.41
CA LEU A 547 12.08 -13.56 -2.54
C LEU A 547 13.10 -14.68 -2.85
N GLN A 548 14.21 -14.78 -2.11
CA GLN A 548 15.22 -15.83 -2.26
C GLN A 548 14.82 -17.09 -1.48
N MET A 549 13.69 -17.69 -1.87
CA MET A 549 13.14 -18.89 -1.25
C MET A 549 13.70 -20.18 -1.87
N ASP A 550 13.77 -21.26 -1.08
CA ASP A 550 14.09 -22.60 -1.58
C ASP A 550 12.89 -23.17 -2.36
N PRO A 551 13.03 -23.46 -3.67
CA PRO A 551 11.93 -23.97 -4.48
C PRO A 551 11.83 -25.50 -4.49
N SER A 552 12.72 -26.22 -3.79
CA SER A 552 12.69 -27.70 -3.78
C SER A 552 11.42 -28.29 -3.14
N ASP A 553 10.69 -27.48 -2.36
CA ASP A 553 9.33 -27.72 -1.93
C ASP A 553 8.37 -26.75 -2.62
N TRP A 554 7.70 -27.22 -3.68
CA TRP A 554 6.70 -26.48 -4.43
C TRP A 554 5.53 -25.98 -3.55
N TRP A 555 5.14 -26.73 -2.51
CA TRP A 555 4.07 -26.32 -1.58
C TRP A 555 4.51 -25.14 -0.72
N SER A 556 5.73 -25.17 -0.17
CA SER A 556 6.28 -24.04 0.59
C SER A 556 6.53 -22.82 -0.30
N TYR A 557 7.00 -23.01 -1.54
CA TYR A 557 7.28 -21.92 -2.49
C TYR A 557 6.02 -21.18 -2.95
N THR A 558 4.91 -21.91 -3.15
CA THR A 558 3.63 -21.37 -3.65
C THR A 558 2.60 -21.06 -2.57
N SER A 559 2.88 -21.33 -1.29
CA SER A 559 1.98 -21.07 -0.17
C SER A 559 1.59 -19.58 -0.05
N LEU A 560 0.29 -19.34 0.18
CA LEU A 560 -0.24 -18.01 0.49
C LEU A 560 0.18 -17.50 1.88
N ASP A 561 0.60 -18.38 2.79
CA ASP A 561 0.92 -18.05 4.18
C ASP A 561 2.42 -17.78 4.39
N ILE A 562 3.29 -18.44 3.62
CA ILE A 562 4.76 -18.37 3.80
C ILE A 562 5.56 -18.20 2.49
N GLY A 563 4.95 -18.51 1.34
CA GLY A 563 5.61 -18.58 0.03
C GLY A 563 5.76 -17.22 -0.67
N ILE A 564 6.13 -17.26 -1.95
CA ILE A 564 6.28 -16.05 -2.78
C ILE A 564 5.03 -15.15 -2.75
N PRO A 565 3.77 -15.66 -2.81
CA PRO A 565 2.58 -14.84 -2.60
C PRO A 565 2.61 -14.00 -1.32
N LYS A 566 2.93 -14.60 -0.17
CA LYS A 566 3.04 -13.87 1.10
C LYS A 566 4.14 -12.82 1.04
N LYS A 567 5.28 -13.14 0.41
CA LYS A 567 6.40 -12.20 0.29
C LYS A 567 6.09 -11.02 -0.65
N LEU A 568 5.25 -11.22 -1.67
CA LEU A 568 4.74 -10.12 -2.49
C LEU A 568 3.75 -9.24 -1.73
N ASP A 569 2.90 -9.81 -0.87
CA ASP A 569 2.05 -9.06 0.07
C ASP A 569 2.87 -8.32 1.15
N ASP A 570 3.90 -8.94 1.74
CA ASP A 570 4.83 -8.28 2.65
C ASP A 570 5.50 -7.06 1.96
N LEU A 571 5.98 -7.24 0.71
CA LEU A 571 6.58 -6.20 -0.11
C LEU A 571 5.57 -5.11 -0.52
N MET A 572 4.31 -5.48 -0.79
CA MET A 572 3.22 -4.56 -1.08
C MET A 572 3.03 -3.58 0.08
N ASN A 573 2.87 -4.10 1.30
CA ASN A 573 2.66 -3.29 2.50
C ASN A 573 3.87 -2.39 2.81
N LEU A 574 5.09 -2.92 2.65
CA LEU A 574 6.33 -2.16 2.75
C LEU A 574 6.39 -0.99 1.76
N LEU A 575 6.05 -1.20 0.49
CA LEU A 575 6.11 -0.15 -0.53
C LEU A 575 4.96 0.86 -0.42
N MET A 576 3.76 0.42 -0.03
CA MET A 576 2.64 1.31 0.32
C MET A 576 3.02 2.32 1.40
N SER A 577 3.77 1.87 2.42
CA SER A 577 4.26 2.73 3.51
C SER A 577 5.06 3.94 2.99
N HIS A 578 5.88 3.69 1.97
CA HIS A 578 6.91 4.57 1.47
C HIS A 578 6.38 5.58 0.45
N VAL A 579 5.50 5.15 -0.48
CA VAL A 579 4.94 6.05 -1.51
C VAL A 579 3.90 7.02 -0.94
N GLN A 580 3.25 6.69 0.18
CA GLN A 580 2.17 7.46 0.80
C GLN A 580 2.69 8.55 1.73
N VAL A 581 3.46 9.53 1.22
CA VAL A 581 4.21 10.51 2.05
C VAL A 581 3.30 11.48 2.82
N PHE A 582 2.44 12.24 2.13
CA PHE A 582 1.54 13.22 2.75
C PHE A 582 0.07 12.79 2.78
N ALA A 583 -0.29 11.76 2.02
CA ALA A 583 -1.64 11.23 1.92
C ALA A 583 -1.62 9.71 1.75
N SER A 584 -2.70 9.05 2.16
CA SER A 584 -2.91 7.62 2.03
C SER A 584 -4.11 7.31 1.15
N LYS A 585 -4.02 6.18 0.43
CA LYS A 585 -5.08 5.55 -0.36
C LYS A 585 -5.32 4.16 0.22
N GLN A 586 -6.57 3.80 0.49
CA GLN A 586 -6.96 2.47 0.98
C GLN A 586 -8.24 2.02 0.28
N ALA A 587 -8.31 0.75 -0.14
CA ALA A 587 -9.53 0.15 -0.67
C ALA A 587 -10.48 -0.24 0.49
N SER A 588 -11.77 0.03 0.34
CA SER A 588 -12.82 -0.34 1.29
C SER A 588 -14.16 -0.48 0.58
N GLY A 589 -14.71 -1.70 0.53
CA GLY A 589 -16.08 -1.93 0.04
C GLY A 589 -16.34 -1.55 -1.42
N GLY A 590 -15.33 -1.63 -2.28
CA GLY A 590 -15.41 -1.19 -3.68
C GLY A 590 -15.04 0.28 -3.92
N GLU A 591 -14.72 1.03 -2.87
CA GLU A 591 -14.33 2.45 -2.93
C GLU A 591 -12.89 2.67 -2.45
N TYR A 592 -12.25 3.72 -2.95
CA TYR A 592 -10.96 4.19 -2.47
C TYR A 592 -11.15 5.33 -1.46
N ASN A 593 -10.78 5.06 -0.21
CA ASN A 593 -10.72 6.04 0.85
C ASN A 593 -9.37 6.77 0.80
N TYR A 594 -9.43 8.09 0.62
CA TYR A 594 -8.27 8.98 0.57
C TYR A 594 -8.21 9.87 1.81
N GLN A 595 -7.04 9.91 2.45
CA GLN A 595 -6.86 10.66 3.70
C GLN A 595 -5.50 11.36 3.72
N LEU A 596 -5.48 12.64 4.10
CA LEU A 596 -4.23 13.34 4.40
C LEU A 596 -3.64 12.77 5.70
N LYS A 597 -2.35 12.41 5.68
CA LYS A 597 -1.63 11.95 6.88
C LYS A 597 -1.57 13.07 7.90
N ARG A 598 -1.86 12.75 9.17
CA ARG A 598 -1.88 13.71 10.29
C ARG A 598 -0.68 13.53 11.22
N ALA A 599 -0.23 14.65 11.77
CA ALA A 599 0.77 14.74 12.83
C ALA A 599 0.10 14.58 14.22
N PRO A 600 0.89 14.31 15.30
CA PRO A 600 0.41 14.19 16.69
C PRO A 600 -0.62 15.22 17.18
N ASN A 601 -0.55 16.46 16.70
CA ASN A 601 -1.43 17.56 17.07
C ASN A 601 -2.71 17.65 16.20
N GLY A 602 -2.98 16.65 15.36
CA GLY A 602 -4.16 16.56 14.49
C GLY A 602 -4.09 17.35 13.18
N VAL A 603 -3.07 18.20 12.97
CA VAL A 603 -2.87 18.90 11.68
C VAL A 603 -2.31 17.93 10.64
N THR A 604 -2.52 18.20 9.35
CA THR A 604 -1.92 17.37 8.28
C THR A 604 -0.40 17.54 8.26
N GLU A 605 0.36 16.52 7.84
CA GLU A 605 1.83 16.62 7.82
C GLU A 605 2.32 17.73 6.87
N PHE A 606 1.61 17.94 5.76
CA PHE A 606 1.83 19.10 4.88
C PHE A 606 1.49 20.44 5.58
N GLY A 607 0.42 20.47 6.38
CA GLY A 607 0.05 21.61 7.22
C GLY A 607 1.06 21.90 8.33
N ARG A 608 1.70 20.87 8.91
CA ARG A 608 2.80 21.03 9.88
C ARG A 608 3.98 21.76 9.24
N LEU A 609 4.37 21.36 8.03
CA LEU A 609 5.41 22.05 7.26
C LEU A 609 4.99 23.48 6.91
N LYS A 610 3.74 23.70 6.46
CA LYS A 610 3.18 25.06 6.21
C LYS A 610 3.35 25.92 7.46
N GLN A 611 2.83 25.49 8.61
CA GLN A 611 2.87 26.25 9.86
C GLN A 611 4.30 26.56 10.31
N ARG A 612 5.24 25.61 10.17
CA ARG A 612 6.64 25.81 10.58
C ARG A 612 7.39 26.79 9.66
N LEU A 613 7.27 26.61 8.34
CA LEU A 613 7.94 27.45 7.34
C LEU A 613 7.30 28.84 7.19
N SER A 614 6.09 29.03 7.68
CA SER A 614 5.35 30.30 7.63
C SER A 614 5.60 31.23 8.83
N ASP A 615 6.39 30.81 9.83
CA ASP A 615 6.68 31.63 11.00
C ASP A 615 7.54 32.85 10.61
N PRO A 616 7.01 34.09 10.67
CA PRO A 616 7.73 35.28 10.24
C PRO A 616 8.84 35.69 11.21
N THR A 617 8.95 35.06 12.38
CA THR A 617 10.04 35.30 13.34
C THR A 617 11.30 34.51 13.00
N GLU A 618 11.15 33.32 12.40
CA GLU A 618 12.26 32.48 11.92
C GLU A 618 12.55 32.71 10.42
N PHE A 619 11.48 32.77 9.62
CA PHE A 619 11.46 32.88 8.17
C PHE A 619 10.73 34.15 7.70
N PRO A 620 11.22 35.36 8.06
CA PRO A 620 10.65 36.62 7.58
C PRO A 620 10.80 36.73 6.06
N ASN A 621 9.86 37.41 5.40
CA ASN A 621 9.97 37.74 3.97
C ASN A 621 11.08 38.79 3.73
N ASP A 622 12.33 38.34 3.65
CA ASP A 622 13.50 39.15 3.31
C ASP A 622 14.42 38.36 2.38
N PRO A 623 14.16 38.38 1.05
CA PRO A 623 14.97 37.66 0.08
C PRO A 623 16.44 38.09 0.10
N PHE A 624 16.76 39.32 0.50
CA PHE A 624 18.12 39.86 0.41
C PHE A 624 18.98 39.62 1.66
N HIS A 625 18.45 39.75 2.88
CA HIS A 625 19.24 39.53 4.11
C HIS A 625 19.04 38.15 4.75
N ARG A 626 17.98 37.42 4.37
CA ARG A 626 17.63 36.12 4.94
C ARG A 626 17.49 35.01 3.90
N CYS A 627 17.54 35.33 2.61
CA CYS A 627 17.35 34.36 1.52
C CYS A 627 15.99 33.61 1.61
N VAL A 628 14.97 34.27 2.17
CA VAL A 628 13.60 33.76 2.27
C VAL A 628 12.66 34.63 1.44
N LEU A 629 11.98 34.02 0.47
CA LEU A 629 10.85 34.62 -0.24
C LEU A 629 9.56 34.01 0.29
N SER A 630 8.84 34.75 1.14
CA SER A 630 7.58 34.29 1.74
C SER A 630 6.40 35.06 1.15
N ILE A 631 5.47 34.34 0.54
CA ILE A 631 4.28 34.86 -0.13
C ILE A 631 3.08 34.48 0.74
N PRO A 632 2.45 35.44 1.44
CA PRO A 632 1.33 35.17 2.32
C PRO A 632 0.05 34.91 1.51
N ASP A 633 -0.89 34.19 2.12
CA ASP A 633 -2.26 34.10 1.63
C ASP A 633 -2.96 35.47 1.78
N ASP A 634 -3.44 36.04 0.68
CA ASP A 634 -4.21 37.29 0.67
C ASP A 634 -5.73 37.09 0.78
N GLY A 635 -6.18 35.82 0.81
CA GLY A 635 -7.58 35.43 0.87
C GLY A 635 -8.38 35.67 -0.41
N MET A 636 -7.73 36.03 -1.53
CA MET A 636 -8.41 36.26 -2.81
C MET A 636 -8.39 35.00 -3.69
N GLU A 637 -9.58 34.52 -4.07
CA GLU A 637 -9.77 33.46 -5.07
C GLU A 637 -9.55 33.99 -6.51
N VAL A 638 -8.31 34.41 -6.80
CA VAL A 638 -7.90 34.94 -8.11
C VAL A 638 -6.61 34.25 -8.53
N ASP A 639 -6.61 33.67 -9.74
CA ASP A 639 -5.41 33.11 -10.36
C ASP A 639 -4.24 34.11 -10.33
N LYS A 640 -3.24 33.85 -9.49
CA LYS A 640 -2.07 34.70 -9.26
C LYS A 640 -0.82 34.05 -9.89
N GLN A 641 0.17 34.86 -10.25
CA GLN A 641 1.45 34.39 -10.81
C GLN A 641 2.63 35.15 -10.21
N THR A 642 3.66 34.42 -9.79
CA THR A 642 4.91 34.97 -9.24
C THR A 642 6.12 34.39 -9.95
N PHE A 643 6.82 35.20 -10.74
CA PHE A 643 8.09 34.82 -11.38
C PHE A 643 9.23 34.91 -10.36
N ILE A 644 9.69 33.76 -9.85
CA ILE A 644 10.68 33.71 -8.75
C ILE A 644 11.97 34.45 -9.14
N ASN A 645 12.52 34.13 -10.31
CA ASN A 645 13.78 34.73 -10.79
C ASN A 645 13.69 36.27 -10.84
N GLN A 646 12.57 36.83 -11.31
CA GLN A 646 12.36 38.29 -11.38
C GLN A 646 12.24 38.93 -10.00
N VAL A 647 11.59 38.27 -9.03
CA VAL A 647 11.48 38.78 -7.66
C VAL A 647 12.85 38.80 -6.98
N LEU A 648 13.64 37.74 -7.15
CA LEU A 648 14.99 37.64 -6.60
C LEU A 648 15.96 38.63 -7.27
N GLU A 649 15.93 38.75 -8.60
CA GLU A 649 16.72 39.75 -9.33
C GLU A 649 16.41 41.17 -8.81
N ASN A 650 15.13 41.56 -8.73
CA ASN A 650 14.72 42.87 -8.24
C ASN A 650 15.19 43.16 -6.80
N ALA A 651 15.19 42.16 -5.91
CA ALA A 651 15.70 42.31 -4.55
C ALA A 651 17.23 42.57 -4.52
N TYR A 652 17.97 42.08 -5.51
CA TYR A 652 19.43 42.15 -5.58
C TYR A 652 19.97 43.29 -6.46
N ILE A 653 19.20 43.82 -7.43
CA ILE A 653 19.59 44.91 -8.36
C ILE A 653 20.34 46.05 -7.67
N SER A 654 19.84 46.55 -6.54
CA SER A 654 20.42 47.71 -5.84
C SER A 654 21.77 47.44 -5.17
N SER A 655 22.13 46.16 -4.96
CA SER A 655 23.32 45.73 -4.25
C SER A 655 24.53 45.48 -5.17
N GLY A 656 24.28 45.20 -6.45
CA GLY A 656 25.29 44.71 -7.40
C GLY A 656 25.76 43.26 -7.16
N GLN A 657 25.14 42.52 -6.24
CA GLN A 657 25.32 41.08 -6.07
C GLN A 657 24.42 40.31 -7.04
N ASN A 658 24.81 39.10 -7.45
CA ASN A 658 23.92 38.19 -8.18
C ASN A 658 23.10 37.37 -7.17
N TYR A 659 21.80 37.16 -7.44
CA TYR A 659 21.01 36.27 -6.59
C TYR A 659 21.42 34.81 -6.77
N GLN A 660 21.90 34.42 -7.96
CA GLN A 660 22.29 33.04 -8.28
C GLN A 660 23.47 32.50 -7.43
N ASP A 661 24.18 33.37 -6.70
CA ASP A 661 25.24 33.01 -5.76
C ASP A 661 24.72 32.42 -4.42
N TYR A 662 23.39 32.34 -4.21
CA TYR A 662 22.77 31.99 -2.91
C TYR A 662 21.70 30.90 -3.02
N HIS A 663 21.38 30.24 -1.91
CA HIS A 663 20.30 29.26 -1.81
C HIS A 663 19.09 29.84 -1.08
N PHE A 664 17.90 29.76 -1.70
CA PHE A 664 16.68 30.41 -1.22
C PHE A 664 15.60 29.44 -0.76
N LEU A 665 14.93 29.81 0.33
CA LEU A 665 13.69 29.17 0.76
C LEU A 665 12.52 29.99 0.20
N VAL A 666 11.75 29.41 -0.71
CA VAL A 666 10.52 30.00 -1.24
C VAL A 666 9.34 29.34 -0.53
N VAL A 667 8.54 30.12 0.20
CA VAL A 667 7.37 29.66 0.95
C VAL A 667 6.13 30.37 0.40
N ASN A 668 5.28 29.66 -0.34
CA ASN A 668 4.02 30.20 -0.83
C ASN A 668 2.85 29.61 -0.04
N GLN A 669 2.15 30.48 0.69
CA GLN A 669 1.00 30.14 1.54
C GLN A 669 -0.34 30.35 0.84
N ASP A 670 -0.33 30.93 -0.35
CA ASP A 670 -1.47 31.25 -1.20
C ASP A 670 -1.76 30.12 -2.22
N PRO A 671 -2.90 29.41 -2.12
CA PRO A 671 -3.22 28.29 -2.99
C PRO A 671 -3.54 28.68 -4.44
N GLU A 672 -3.89 29.95 -4.70
CA GLU A 672 -4.21 30.43 -6.07
C GLU A 672 -3.00 31.04 -6.79
N ASN A 673 -1.88 31.22 -6.08
CA ASN A 673 -0.63 31.69 -6.67
C ASN A 673 0.14 30.55 -7.34
N THR A 674 0.51 30.78 -8.60
CA THR A 674 1.41 29.92 -9.37
C THR A 674 2.82 30.51 -9.37
N LEU A 675 3.76 29.75 -8.82
CA LEU A 675 5.17 30.08 -8.85
C LEU A 675 5.76 29.68 -10.20
N ILE A 676 6.48 30.59 -10.86
CA ILE A 676 7.08 30.35 -12.17
C ILE A 676 8.60 30.47 -12.05
N VAL A 677 9.31 29.42 -12.44
CA VAL A 677 10.77 29.37 -12.58
C VAL A 677 11.09 29.46 -14.07
N SER A 678 11.64 30.59 -14.49
CA SER A 678 11.93 30.89 -15.90
C SER A 678 13.42 30.81 -16.27
N ASP A 679 14.28 30.76 -15.26
CA ASP A 679 15.75 30.74 -15.36
C ASP A 679 16.31 29.97 -14.13
N GLU A 680 17.64 29.87 -14.00
CA GLU A 680 18.29 29.14 -12.91
C GLU A 680 17.95 29.70 -11.51
N PHE A 681 17.50 28.82 -10.63
CA PHE A 681 17.16 29.04 -9.23
C PHE A 681 17.78 27.94 -8.37
N SER A 682 18.36 28.31 -7.23
CA SER A 682 18.99 27.38 -6.28
C SER A 682 18.27 27.46 -4.92
N GLY A 683 17.83 26.32 -4.38
CA GLY A 683 17.14 26.26 -3.10
C GLY A 683 15.91 25.33 -3.04
N LEU A 684 14.98 25.63 -2.13
CA LEU A 684 13.82 24.80 -1.82
C LEU A 684 12.53 25.60 -2.02
N ILE A 685 11.59 25.03 -2.75
CA ILE A 685 10.25 25.61 -2.98
C ILE A 685 9.23 24.80 -2.17
N PHE A 686 8.61 25.42 -1.17
CA PHE A 686 7.42 24.91 -0.50
C PHE A 686 6.22 25.75 -0.92
N THR A 687 5.17 25.12 -1.46
CA THR A 687 3.98 25.84 -1.93
C THR A 687 2.69 25.06 -1.67
N VAL A 688 1.66 25.76 -1.16
CA VAL A 688 0.28 25.25 -1.15
C VAL A 688 -0.44 25.48 -2.49
N GLY A 689 0.23 26.08 -3.48
CA GLY A 689 -0.29 26.31 -4.82
C GLY A 689 0.45 25.46 -5.86
N LYS A 690 0.55 25.99 -7.09
CA LYS A 690 1.19 25.32 -8.24
C LYS A 690 2.59 25.87 -8.53
N VAL A 691 3.50 25.03 -9.04
CA VAL A 691 4.77 25.45 -9.67
C VAL A 691 4.73 25.18 -11.17
N ILE A 692 5.25 26.12 -11.97
CA ILE A 692 5.59 25.93 -13.38
C ILE A 692 7.10 26.12 -13.54
N ILE A 693 7.77 25.15 -14.15
CA ILE A 693 9.16 25.28 -14.61
C ILE A 693 9.10 25.45 -16.13
N GLU A 694 9.50 26.62 -16.62
CA GLU A 694 9.53 26.91 -18.06
C GLU A 694 10.63 26.10 -18.77
N GLU A 695 10.60 26.10 -20.10
CA GLU A 695 11.53 25.31 -20.94
C GLU A 695 13.02 25.60 -20.74
N ASN A 696 13.37 26.73 -20.08
CA ASN A 696 14.73 27.11 -19.70
C ASN A 696 14.91 27.24 -18.17
N GLY A 697 13.86 27.00 -17.38
CA GLY A 697 13.92 27.06 -15.92
C GLY A 697 14.68 25.88 -15.33
N VAL A 698 15.52 26.15 -14.32
CA VAL A 698 16.30 25.13 -13.63
C VAL A 698 16.18 25.33 -12.12
N VAL A 699 15.79 24.27 -11.39
CA VAL A 699 15.73 24.26 -9.93
C VAL A 699 16.84 23.37 -9.37
N ASN A 700 17.92 23.97 -8.89
CA ASN A 700 18.98 23.28 -8.14
C ASN A 700 18.55 23.08 -6.68
N GLY A 701 17.76 22.03 -6.43
CA GLY A 701 17.26 21.69 -5.11
C GLY A 701 15.99 20.85 -5.17
N SER A 702 14.98 21.20 -4.36
CA SER A 702 13.76 20.37 -4.19
C SER A 702 12.47 21.19 -4.17
N ILE A 703 11.37 20.57 -4.61
CA ILE A 703 10.03 21.17 -4.65
C ILE A 703 9.05 20.32 -3.85
N ILE A 704 8.31 20.95 -2.94
CA ILE A 704 7.21 20.39 -2.16
C ILE A 704 5.96 21.21 -2.48
N ALA A 705 5.06 20.66 -3.27
CA ALA A 705 3.92 21.40 -3.83
C ALA A 705 2.57 20.69 -3.58
N ALA A 706 1.55 21.45 -3.16
CA ALA A 706 0.22 20.88 -2.99
C ALA A 706 -0.55 20.76 -4.32
N GLY A 707 -0.45 21.74 -5.21
CA GLY A 707 -1.47 21.96 -6.26
C GLY A 707 -2.46 23.04 -5.84
N ARG A 708 -3.16 23.63 -6.81
CA ARG A 708 -4.06 24.77 -6.52
C ARG A 708 -5.25 24.35 -5.67
N GLY A 709 -5.78 25.28 -4.88
CA GLY A 709 -6.95 25.05 -4.05
C GLY A 709 -6.71 24.11 -2.86
N TYR A 710 -5.49 24.06 -2.33
CA TYR A 710 -5.20 23.45 -1.03
C TYR A 710 -5.84 24.26 0.11
N HIS A 711 -6.53 23.58 1.01
CA HIS A 711 -7.05 24.13 2.26
C HIS A 711 -6.69 23.20 3.44
N GLU A 712 -6.89 23.63 4.69
CA GLU A 712 -6.56 22.78 5.86
C GLU A 712 -7.52 21.58 5.96
N GLY A 713 -7.14 20.48 5.31
CA GLY A 713 -7.90 19.22 5.29
C GLY A 713 -8.32 18.74 3.91
N SER A 714 -8.14 19.53 2.84
CA SER A 714 -8.54 19.20 1.47
C SER A 714 -7.58 19.75 0.42
N VAL A 715 -7.60 19.17 -0.79
CA VAL A 715 -6.74 19.58 -1.90
C VAL A 715 -7.52 19.47 -3.21
N LYS A 716 -8.00 20.60 -3.74
CA LYS A 716 -8.83 20.62 -4.95
C LYS A 716 -8.12 19.95 -6.12
N GLY A 717 -8.81 19.01 -6.78
CA GLY A 717 -8.26 18.31 -7.94
C GLY A 717 -7.05 17.41 -7.63
N SER A 718 -6.91 16.93 -6.40
CA SER A 718 -6.08 15.77 -6.02
C SER A 718 -6.98 14.57 -5.75
N ALA A 719 -6.41 13.36 -5.69
CA ALA A 719 -7.12 12.23 -5.12
C ALA A 719 -7.39 12.41 -3.60
N ALA A 720 -6.62 13.26 -2.91
CA ALA A 720 -6.78 13.57 -1.48
C ALA A 720 -7.82 14.67 -1.17
N ASP A 721 -8.71 14.98 -2.12
CA ASP A 721 -9.79 15.94 -1.89
C ASP A 721 -10.87 15.36 -0.96
N SER A 722 -11.60 16.23 -0.23
CA SER A 722 -12.51 15.81 0.85
C SER A 722 -14.00 15.94 0.53
N ASP A 723 -14.36 16.57 -0.60
CA ASP A 723 -15.75 16.76 -1.00
C ASP A 723 -16.31 15.49 -1.67
N ASP A 724 -17.65 15.37 -1.82
CA ASP A 724 -18.28 14.40 -2.75
C ASP A 724 -18.01 14.77 -4.23
N HIS A 725 -16.99 15.58 -4.48
CA HIS A 725 -16.46 15.90 -5.78
C HIS A 725 -14.96 15.64 -5.65
N LEU A 726 -14.44 14.76 -6.48
CA LEU A 726 -13.04 14.36 -6.50
C LEU A 726 -12.34 15.33 -7.47
N PRO A 727 -11.37 14.89 -8.28
CA PRO A 727 -11.26 15.36 -9.66
C PRO A 727 -12.47 14.87 -10.52
N ARG A 728 -13.71 14.86 -9.96
CA ARG A 728 -14.93 14.40 -10.65
C ARG A 728 -15.20 15.33 -11.81
N VAL A 729 -15.14 14.79 -13.02
CA VAL A 729 -15.89 15.36 -14.13
C VAL A 729 -17.26 14.69 -14.19
N ASP A 730 -18.30 15.50 -14.29
CA ASP A 730 -19.64 15.05 -14.60
C ASP A 730 -19.69 14.64 -16.09
N PRO A 731 -19.94 13.36 -16.43
CA PRO A 731 -19.99 12.89 -17.81
C PRO A 731 -21.17 13.47 -18.62
N THR A 732 -21.99 14.35 -18.03
CA THR A 732 -23.00 15.14 -18.73
C THR A 732 -22.51 16.52 -19.21
N GLU A 733 -21.33 17.00 -18.79
CA GLU A 733 -20.72 18.26 -19.25
C GLU A 733 -19.94 18.12 -20.59
N GLY A 734 -20.46 17.36 -21.54
CA GLY A 734 -20.12 17.53 -22.96
C GLY A 734 -18.78 16.92 -23.45
N PRO A 735 -17.74 17.71 -23.79
CA PRO A 735 -16.57 17.21 -24.49
C PRO A 735 -15.36 16.90 -23.58
N TYR A 736 -14.86 15.67 -23.67
CA TYR A 736 -13.70 15.16 -22.93
C TYR A 736 -12.43 16.05 -22.99
N ALA A 737 -12.23 16.82 -24.07
CA ALA A 737 -11.06 17.68 -24.25
C ALA A 737 -10.92 18.83 -23.22
N ASP A 738 -12.03 19.30 -22.62
CA ASP A 738 -11.97 20.34 -21.59
C ASP A 738 -11.55 19.78 -20.21
N GLU A 739 -11.56 18.45 -20.04
CA GLU A 739 -11.27 17.76 -18.76
C GLU A 739 -9.79 17.82 -18.40
N PHE A 740 -8.90 17.45 -19.34
CA PHE A 740 -7.46 17.57 -19.12
C PHE A 740 -7.03 19.02 -18.90
N GLY A 741 -7.69 19.98 -19.57
CA GLY A 741 -7.50 21.41 -19.32
C GLY A 741 -7.89 21.84 -17.89
N ARG A 742 -9.01 21.30 -17.36
CA ARG A 742 -9.40 21.48 -15.95
C ARG A 742 -8.39 20.86 -14.98
N LEU A 743 -7.96 19.61 -15.21
CA LEU A 743 -6.99 18.93 -14.35
C LEU A 743 -5.62 19.64 -14.32
N LYS A 744 -5.16 20.15 -15.46
CA LYS A 744 -3.96 21.00 -15.58
C LYS A 744 -4.00 22.25 -14.69
N LYS A 745 -5.18 22.77 -14.31
CA LYS A 745 -5.29 23.90 -13.38
C LYS A 745 -4.83 23.52 -11.97
N TYR A 746 -5.14 22.30 -11.52
CA TYR A 746 -4.93 21.84 -10.15
C TYR A 746 -3.61 21.09 -9.92
N THR A 747 -2.93 20.69 -11.01
CA THR A 747 -1.55 20.18 -11.01
C THR A 747 -0.63 20.90 -10.02
N ALA A 748 0.17 20.15 -9.27
CA ALA A 748 1.13 20.68 -8.31
C ALA A 748 2.41 21.19 -8.95
N ILE A 749 2.97 20.42 -9.90
CA ILE A 749 4.19 20.79 -10.65
C ILE A 749 3.94 20.54 -12.14
N GLU A 750 4.08 21.58 -12.95
CA GLU A 750 4.11 21.49 -14.41
C GLU A 750 5.52 21.84 -14.90
N ILE A 751 6.08 21.00 -15.77
CA ILE A 751 7.37 21.25 -16.42
C ILE A 751 7.14 21.37 -17.92
N LYS A 752 7.55 22.50 -18.52
CA LYS A 752 7.60 22.69 -19.97
C LYS A 752 8.84 22.00 -20.51
N ASN A 753 8.73 21.27 -21.62
CA ASN A 753 9.81 20.39 -22.07
C ASN A 753 11.15 21.14 -22.17
N GLY A 754 12.15 20.67 -21.41
CA GLY A 754 13.46 21.34 -21.27
C GLY A 754 13.73 21.95 -19.89
N GLY A 755 12.68 22.24 -19.11
CA GLY A 755 12.81 22.62 -17.71
C GLY A 755 13.38 21.48 -16.86
N SER A 756 14.11 21.79 -15.79
CA SER A 756 14.82 20.77 -15.01
C SER A 756 14.81 21.01 -13.49
N ILE A 757 14.90 19.92 -12.73
CA ILE A 757 15.12 19.90 -11.27
C ILE A 757 16.38 19.06 -11.00
N TYR A 758 17.37 19.61 -10.29
CA TYR A 758 18.60 18.92 -9.92
C TYR A 758 18.74 18.81 -8.41
N PHE A 759 18.42 17.63 -7.88
CA PHE A 759 18.68 17.24 -6.50
C PHE A 759 19.85 16.24 -6.45
N THR A 760 20.74 16.36 -5.47
CA THR A 760 21.78 15.33 -5.19
C THR A 760 21.38 14.49 -4.00
N ASN A 761 21.30 15.10 -2.83
CA ASN A 761 20.66 14.55 -1.64
C ASN A 761 20.22 15.70 -0.70
N ALA A 762 19.41 15.38 0.30
CA ALA A 762 18.87 16.39 1.20
C ALA A 762 19.96 17.08 2.04
N ARG A 763 20.93 16.32 2.53
CA ARG A 763 22.02 16.85 3.36
C ARG A 763 22.87 17.87 2.59
N ASP A 764 23.31 17.56 1.38
CA ASP A 764 24.04 18.52 0.53
C ASP A 764 23.24 19.82 0.34
N LEU A 765 21.92 19.72 0.12
CA LEU A 765 21.05 20.88 -0.06
C LEU A 765 20.93 21.71 1.23
N LEU A 766 20.73 21.07 2.37
CA LEU A 766 20.59 21.76 3.66
C LEU A 766 21.94 22.30 4.19
N GLU A 767 23.07 21.66 3.88
CA GLU A 767 24.41 22.20 4.18
C GLU A 767 24.65 23.51 3.39
N LYS A 768 24.26 23.58 2.10
CA LYS A 768 24.36 24.82 1.30
C LYS A 768 23.52 25.97 1.84
N PHE A 769 22.33 25.71 2.36
CA PHE A 769 21.50 26.72 3.05
C PHE A 769 22.20 27.36 4.26
N ARG A 770 23.11 26.62 4.91
CA ARG A 770 23.91 27.09 6.04
C ARG A 770 25.21 27.75 5.58
N ASP A 771 25.90 27.14 4.62
CA ASP A 771 27.31 27.39 4.32
C ASP A 771 27.53 28.34 3.13
N ASP A 772 26.69 28.30 2.08
CA ASP A 772 26.76 29.25 0.95
C ASP A 772 26.17 30.62 1.32
N ASN A 773 25.29 30.66 2.34
CA ASN A 773 24.58 31.85 2.79
C ASN A 773 25.32 32.53 3.97
N PRO A 774 26.06 33.65 3.76
CA PRO A 774 26.98 34.18 4.76
C PRO A 774 26.27 34.87 5.93
N GLY A 775 26.74 34.57 7.15
CA GLY A 775 26.38 35.31 8.36
C GLY A 775 24.88 35.26 8.68
N SER A 776 24.19 36.40 8.63
CA SER A 776 22.76 36.49 8.93
C SER A 776 21.85 35.85 7.86
N ARG A 777 22.39 35.48 6.69
CA ARG A 777 21.66 34.76 5.63
C ARG A 777 21.53 33.26 5.87
N SER A 778 22.36 32.70 6.76
CA SER A 778 22.38 31.27 7.06
C SER A 778 21.02 30.79 7.59
N LEU A 779 20.50 29.70 7.01
CA LEU A 779 19.24 29.07 7.41
C LEU A 779 19.51 27.64 7.87
N ASP A 780 18.97 27.28 9.04
CA ASP A 780 18.96 25.90 9.52
C ASP A 780 17.57 25.30 9.29
N LEU A 781 17.56 24.14 8.62
CA LEU A 781 16.36 23.46 8.16
C LEU A 781 16.39 21.95 8.51
N PHE A 782 17.43 21.47 9.22
CA PHE A 782 17.64 20.04 9.48
C PHE A 782 16.51 19.42 10.33
N ASP A 783 16.11 20.07 11.44
CA ASP A 783 14.99 19.63 12.30
C ASP A 783 13.63 19.67 11.56
N ILE A 784 13.43 20.65 10.67
CA ILE A 784 12.15 20.81 9.95
C ILE A 784 11.90 19.62 9.00
N PHE A 785 12.96 19.19 8.32
CA PHE A 785 12.95 18.14 7.30
C PHE A 785 13.53 16.79 7.76
N ASN A 786 13.72 16.61 9.07
CA ASN A 786 14.12 15.35 9.72
C ASN A 786 15.40 14.72 9.10
N VAL A 787 16.38 15.54 8.75
CA VAL A 787 17.68 15.08 8.22
C VAL A 787 18.70 15.04 9.35
N GLU A 788 19.48 13.96 9.47
CA GLU A 788 20.56 13.90 10.47
C GLU A 788 21.61 14.99 10.22
N GLU A 789 21.88 15.79 11.25
CA GLU A 789 23.00 16.73 11.25
C GLU A 789 24.35 16.01 11.10
N PRO A 790 25.39 16.68 10.58
CA PRO A 790 26.75 16.22 10.70
C PRO A 790 27.11 15.94 12.17
N SER A 791 27.61 14.74 12.47
CA SER A 791 28.35 14.54 13.72
C SER A 791 29.56 15.50 13.74
N PRO A 792 29.74 16.33 14.78
CA PRO A 792 30.70 17.44 14.81
C PRO A 792 32.17 17.00 14.95
#